data_AF-S4RA85-F1
#
_entry.id   AF-S4RA85-F1
#
_cell.length_a   1.000
_cell.length_b   1.000
_cell.length_c   1.000
_cell.angle_alpha   90.00
_cell.angle_beta   90.00
_cell.angle_gamma   90.00
#
_symmetry.space_group_name_H-M   'P 1'
#
loop_
_entity.id
_entity.type
_entity.pdbx_description
1 polymer ?
#
loop_
_entity_poly.entity_id
_entity_poly.type
_entity_poly.pdbx_seq_one_letter_code
_entity_poly.pdbx_strand_id
1 'polypeptide(L)'
;VWQTLEAAGCRAQQLVSLLLTVWLNREFDVLADVTAVRNLHRCLTLITRMTGGIDKTWDLHSVSPWWQLLRALCVGAQAVGASLLAVLAGRSVAIGTAKVVTTARLERPSSGADAESPMKELTDSWEALSMDMEQWNLLLRQTEDCLLLNTLLHGQLDPHHRAVAVADGSQGQTSSTASVQKLLEGGRGAVADSVAKWVVRQGLPPDALGRACRHRRPRVNDDGDDGGGGSGGGDDDTREDGGGTEAVLRAASERFPCSLEADALHAHCCWEYVVRWNKDPEESELLAMAARHLKSIRNAHIKLGISIMMWNTFIVKRLSAVAFLMEKVGKPPKERLCRRDVGLSDKSLCSFVDSCSQLLHTIMEADVERDEMELPGLEQEEAWLASEGPACLTELALEQPAVHYPLVQHHYLLCCVLHATLRFSLRAKPLSLFDARGRNTFFKDLSSLPLLPSGEMDPSLISVRQQFLLKLTSGVVSAMATPRLGGASGPSGEDGAVRVALGARAQDLPGQWPALAVEMALHLQVNEDVVKRHYACELYSAGLDPLAEEACLAVSDHEVFASQLLMLAGQRLSYALLHTQTKDGMELLSRLPPMLCTWLKAMDPSELRCTSVPMEATARLVTHVLDLLPERHGQYNLALQLVESVHALSR
;
A
#
# COMPACT_ATOMS: atom_id res chain seq x y z
N VAL A 1 8.91 -63.03 3.54
CA VAL A 1 7.94 -61.95 3.80
C VAL A 1 7.26 -61.46 2.53
N TRP A 2 7.96 -60.89 1.55
CA TRP A 2 7.29 -60.42 0.32
C TRP A 2 6.76 -61.54 -0.57
N GLN A 3 7.54 -62.60 -0.82
CA GLN A 3 7.08 -63.80 -1.54
C GLN A 3 5.91 -64.50 -0.83
N THR A 4 5.87 -64.44 0.51
CA THR A 4 4.76 -64.97 1.32
C THR A 4 3.52 -64.08 1.29
N LEU A 5 3.67 -62.76 1.16
CA LEU A 5 2.56 -61.80 0.97
C LEU A 5 1.97 -61.92 -0.44
N GLU A 6 2.82 -62.15 -1.44
CA GLU A 6 2.41 -62.42 -2.83
C GLU A 6 1.63 -63.74 -2.91
N ALA A 7 2.13 -64.80 -2.27
CA ALA A 7 1.42 -66.08 -2.16
C ALA A 7 0.10 -65.98 -1.37
N ALA A 8 -0.05 -64.97 -0.50
CA ALA A 8 -1.27 -64.69 0.24
C ALA A 8 -2.30 -63.83 -0.54
N GLY A 9 -2.01 -63.48 -1.80
CA GLY A 9 -2.92 -62.73 -2.67
C GLY A 9 -2.94 -61.22 -2.45
N CYS A 10 -1.98 -60.65 -1.71
CA CYS A 10 -1.88 -59.21 -1.53
C CYS A 10 -1.43 -58.51 -2.83
N ARG A 11 -2.21 -57.54 -3.30
CA ARG A 11 -1.88 -56.78 -4.52
C ARG A 11 -0.77 -55.76 -4.26
N ALA A 12 0.18 -55.64 -5.20
CA ALA A 12 1.28 -54.67 -5.11
C ALA A 12 0.80 -53.22 -4.90
N GLN A 13 -0.30 -52.83 -5.55
CA GLN A 13 -0.93 -51.52 -5.42
C GLN A 13 -1.41 -51.21 -3.99
N GLN A 14 -1.99 -52.20 -3.29
CA GLN A 14 -2.46 -52.01 -1.91
C GLN A 14 -1.28 -51.89 -0.94
N LEU A 15 -0.22 -52.66 -1.17
CA LEU A 15 0.99 -52.63 -0.36
C LEU A 15 1.75 -51.31 -0.51
N VAL A 16 1.91 -50.80 -1.74
CA VAL A 16 2.59 -49.51 -1.96
C VAL A 16 1.77 -48.34 -1.42
N SER A 17 0.44 -48.39 -1.58
CA SER A 17 -0.47 -47.38 -1.01
C SER A 17 -0.35 -47.34 0.50
N LEU A 18 -0.48 -48.48 1.18
CA LEU A 18 -0.32 -48.56 2.64
C LEU A 18 1.07 -48.07 3.10
N LEU A 19 2.13 -48.52 2.43
CA LEU A 19 3.50 -48.12 2.74
C LEU A 19 3.67 -46.59 2.65
N LEU A 20 3.24 -45.99 1.55
CA LEU A 20 3.35 -44.54 1.35
C LEU A 20 2.42 -43.77 2.29
N THR A 21 1.21 -44.23 2.56
CA THR A 21 0.33 -43.59 3.54
C THR A 21 0.96 -43.58 4.94
N VAL A 22 1.58 -44.68 5.38
CA VAL A 22 2.27 -44.71 6.67
C VAL A 22 3.49 -43.78 6.67
N TRP A 23 4.28 -43.80 5.59
CA TRP A 23 5.44 -42.94 5.41
C TRP A 23 5.08 -41.45 5.48
N LEU A 24 4.10 -41.02 4.69
CA LEU A 24 3.68 -39.62 4.56
C LEU A 24 3.03 -39.08 5.84
N ASN A 25 2.52 -39.95 6.72
CA ASN A 25 1.95 -39.54 8.00
C ASN A 25 2.98 -39.51 9.16
N ARG A 26 4.23 -39.91 8.93
CA ARG A 26 5.28 -39.98 9.96
C ARG A 26 6.50 -39.12 9.62
N GLU A 27 6.23 -37.88 9.20
CA GLU A 27 7.27 -36.95 8.74
C GLU A 27 8.41 -36.76 9.75
N PHE A 28 8.09 -36.54 11.03
CA PHE A 28 9.11 -36.34 12.06
C PHE A 28 10.04 -37.56 12.22
N ASP A 29 9.47 -38.76 12.27
CA ASP A 29 10.23 -40.01 12.42
C ASP A 29 11.13 -40.26 11.19
N VAL A 30 10.59 -39.97 10.00
CA VAL A 30 11.26 -40.17 8.71
C VAL A 30 12.42 -39.20 8.52
N LEU A 31 12.25 -37.93 8.90
CA LEU A 31 13.31 -36.92 8.78
C LEU A 31 14.44 -37.14 9.79
N ALA A 32 14.16 -37.78 10.93
CA ALA A 32 15.15 -38.08 11.96
C ALA A 32 16.09 -39.25 11.61
N ASP A 33 15.65 -40.22 10.80
CA ASP A 33 16.41 -41.43 10.48
C ASP A 33 16.72 -41.57 8.98
N VAL A 34 17.97 -41.29 8.61
CA VAL A 34 18.47 -41.44 7.24
C VAL A 34 18.34 -42.88 6.72
N THR A 35 18.38 -43.89 7.60
CA THR A 35 18.23 -45.30 7.20
C THR A 35 16.81 -45.63 6.74
N ALA A 36 15.81 -44.86 7.18
CA ALA A 36 14.41 -45.01 6.78
C ALA A 36 14.25 -44.82 5.26
N VAL A 37 14.94 -43.85 4.65
CA VAL A 37 14.89 -43.60 3.19
C VAL A 37 15.47 -44.78 2.41
N ARG A 38 16.58 -45.38 2.91
CA ARG A 38 17.16 -46.58 2.30
C ARG A 38 16.21 -47.78 2.39
N ASN A 39 15.48 -47.89 3.50
CA ASN A 39 14.49 -48.94 3.70
C ASN A 39 13.28 -48.73 2.78
N LEU A 40 12.80 -47.49 2.64
CA LEU A 40 11.75 -47.13 1.69
C LEU A 40 12.15 -47.53 0.26
N HIS A 41 13.35 -47.13 -0.19
CA HIS A 41 13.87 -47.51 -1.50
C HIS A 41 13.85 -49.03 -1.72
N ARG A 42 14.32 -49.80 -0.74
CA ARG A 42 14.34 -51.27 -0.81
C ARG A 42 12.93 -51.84 -0.90
N CYS A 43 12.01 -51.36 -0.07
CA CYS A 43 10.61 -51.77 -0.09
C CYS A 43 9.95 -51.44 -1.44
N LEU A 44 10.11 -50.21 -1.95
CA LEU A 44 9.59 -49.80 -3.26
C LEU A 44 10.17 -50.65 -4.40
N THR A 45 11.47 -50.95 -4.37
CA THR A 45 12.11 -51.84 -5.36
C THR A 45 11.50 -53.24 -5.36
N LEU A 46 11.26 -53.80 -4.17
CA LEU A 46 10.69 -55.14 -4.02
C LEU A 46 9.23 -55.18 -4.45
N ILE A 47 8.41 -54.22 -4.01
CA ILE A 47 6.98 -54.15 -4.35
C ILE A 47 6.79 -53.92 -5.85
N THR A 48 7.63 -53.07 -6.47
CA THR A 48 7.54 -52.81 -7.93
C THR A 48 7.80 -54.07 -8.76
N ARG A 49 8.53 -55.06 -8.21
CA ARG A 49 8.82 -56.34 -8.89
C ARG A 49 7.75 -57.41 -8.67
N MET A 50 6.76 -57.17 -7.80
CA MET A 50 5.67 -58.11 -7.54
C MET A 50 4.68 -58.16 -8.72
N THR A 51 3.91 -59.25 -8.80
CA THR A 51 2.76 -59.35 -9.71
C THR A 51 1.74 -58.24 -9.45
N GLY A 52 1.37 -57.50 -10.50
CA GLY A 52 0.55 -56.28 -10.41
C GLY A 52 1.31 -54.99 -10.06
N GLY A 53 2.65 -55.03 -10.05
CA GLY A 53 3.55 -53.87 -10.03
C GLY A 53 3.74 -53.26 -11.43
N ILE A 54 4.98 -52.87 -11.79
CA ILE A 54 5.24 -52.37 -13.15
C ILE A 54 5.15 -53.53 -14.16
N ASP A 55 4.20 -53.44 -15.08
CA ASP A 55 4.03 -54.49 -16.09
C ASP A 55 5.21 -54.48 -17.06
N LYS A 56 5.83 -55.65 -17.28
CA LYS A 56 6.94 -55.80 -18.24
C LYS A 56 6.49 -55.59 -19.69
N THR A 57 5.18 -55.71 -19.93
CA THR A 57 4.51 -55.44 -21.20
C THR A 57 3.85 -54.07 -21.28
N TRP A 58 4.05 -53.19 -20.28
CA TRP A 58 3.47 -51.85 -20.30
C TRP A 58 3.90 -51.09 -21.57
N ASP A 59 2.92 -50.42 -22.18
CA ASP A 59 3.14 -49.55 -23.33
C ASP A 59 3.97 -48.36 -22.90
N LEU A 60 5.22 -48.33 -23.33
CA LEU A 60 6.14 -47.28 -22.90
C LEU A 60 5.59 -45.93 -23.29
N HIS A 61 4.95 -45.78 -24.46
CA HIS A 61 4.39 -44.54 -25.02
C HIS A 61 3.39 -43.79 -24.13
N SER A 62 2.99 -44.39 -23.02
CA SER A 62 2.06 -43.81 -22.08
C SER A 62 2.63 -43.78 -20.68
N VAL A 63 2.29 -42.73 -19.96
CA VAL A 63 2.63 -42.53 -18.56
C VAL A 63 2.21 -43.75 -17.75
N SER A 64 3.14 -44.37 -17.03
CA SER A 64 2.84 -45.59 -16.28
C SER A 64 1.82 -45.35 -15.17
N PRO A 65 0.67 -46.07 -15.13
CA PRO A 65 -0.32 -45.99 -14.05
C PRO A 65 0.27 -46.38 -12.70
N TRP A 66 1.31 -47.23 -12.71
CA TRP A 66 2.05 -47.58 -11.51
C TRP A 66 2.75 -46.34 -10.93
N TRP A 67 3.54 -45.63 -11.74
CA TRP A 67 4.22 -44.42 -11.28
C TRP A 67 3.25 -43.28 -11.00
N GLN A 68 2.18 -43.16 -11.78
CA GLN A 68 1.09 -42.21 -11.55
C GLN A 68 0.47 -42.40 -10.16
N LEU A 69 0.23 -43.66 -9.71
CA LEU A 69 -0.29 -43.95 -8.38
C LEU A 69 0.64 -43.43 -7.28
N LEU A 70 1.94 -43.71 -7.38
CA LEU A 70 2.93 -43.26 -6.39
C LEU A 70 3.04 -41.73 -6.37
N ARG A 71 3.07 -41.11 -7.55
CA ARG A 71 3.13 -39.64 -7.70
C ARG A 71 1.87 -38.98 -7.13
N ALA A 72 0.69 -39.51 -7.40
CA ALA A 72 -0.57 -38.98 -6.87
C ALA A 72 -0.62 -39.01 -5.34
N LEU A 73 -0.12 -40.07 -4.70
CA LEU A 73 -0.02 -40.14 -3.24
C LEU A 73 0.94 -39.08 -2.67
N CYS A 74 2.04 -38.79 -3.36
CA CYS A 74 3.00 -37.77 -2.95
C CYS A 74 2.46 -36.34 -3.17
N VAL A 75 1.73 -36.10 -4.26
CA VAL A 75 1.07 -34.81 -4.55
C VAL A 75 0.04 -34.47 -3.47
N GLY A 76 -0.77 -35.45 -3.06
CA GLY A 76 -1.80 -35.28 -2.04
C GLY A 76 -1.29 -35.18 -0.59
N ALA A 77 0.02 -35.37 -0.38
CA ALA A 77 0.61 -35.32 0.95
C ALA A 77 0.71 -33.89 1.49
N GLN A 78 0.36 -33.71 2.77
CA GLN A 78 0.59 -32.44 3.48
C GLN A 78 2.01 -32.35 4.07
N ALA A 79 2.63 -33.50 4.35
CA ALA A 79 4.00 -33.62 4.84
C ALA A 79 5.01 -33.52 3.69
N VAL A 80 5.46 -32.30 3.40
CA VAL A 80 6.29 -32.02 2.22
C VAL A 80 7.68 -32.65 2.31
N GLY A 81 8.30 -32.68 3.48
CA GLY A 81 9.62 -33.31 3.67
C GLY A 81 9.54 -34.82 3.47
N ALA A 82 8.53 -35.47 4.04
CA ALA A 82 8.29 -36.90 3.80
C ALA A 82 7.98 -37.19 2.33
N SER A 83 7.19 -36.32 1.68
CA SER A 83 6.87 -36.42 0.25
C SER A 83 8.11 -36.30 -0.63
N LEU A 84 8.97 -35.31 -0.39
CA LEU A 84 10.23 -35.12 -1.11
C LEU A 84 11.12 -36.38 -1.06
N LEU A 85 11.27 -36.96 0.13
CA LEU A 85 12.05 -38.19 0.30
C LEU A 85 11.42 -39.41 -0.39
N ALA A 86 10.08 -39.49 -0.40
CA ALA A 86 9.36 -40.52 -1.14
C ALA A 86 9.51 -40.36 -2.65
N VAL A 87 9.48 -39.12 -3.16
CA VAL A 87 9.70 -38.78 -4.56
C VAL A 87 11.12 -39.12 -5.00
N LEU A 88 12.13 -38.79 -4.19
CA LEU A 88 13.53 -39.17 -4.46
C LEU A 88 13.71 -40.68 -4.53
N ALA A 89 13.14 -41.43 -3.56
CA ALA A 89 13.19 -42.89 -3.57
C ALA A 89 12.39 -43.50 -4.73
N GLY A 90 11.21 -42.95 -5.05
CA GLY A 90 10.38 -43.38 -6.18
C GLY A 90 11.09 -43.17 -7.52
N ARG A 91 11.64 -41.98 -7.74
CA ARG A 91 12.44 -41.62 -8.92
C ARG A 91 13.67 -42.51 -9.08
N SER A 92 14.41 -42.78 -8.01
CA SER A 92 15.59 -43.65 -8.11
C SER A 92 15.23 -45.10 -8.44
N VAL A 93 14.11 -45.60 -7.90
CA VAL A 93 13.59 -46.93 -8.27
C VAL A 93 13.13 -46.92 -9.72
N ALA A 94 12.44 -45.87 -10.18
CA ALA A 94 12.01 -45.72 -11.56
C ALA A 94 13.20 -45.75 -12.54
N ILE A 95 14.28 -45.01 -12.27
CA ILE A 95 15.53 -45.05 -13.06
C ILE A 95 16.12 -46.46 -13.06
N GLY A 96 16.18 -47.11 -11.89
CA GLY A 96 16.69 -48.48 -11.77
C GLY A 96 15.88 -49.48 -12.59
N THR A 97 14.55 -49.36 -12.56
CA THR A 97 13.66 -50.23 -13.35
C THR A 97 13.74 -49.94 -14.85
N ALA A 98 13.86 -48.67 -15.25
CA ALA A 98 14.03 -48.28 -16.65
C ALA A 98 15.30 -48.90 -17.25
N LYS A 99 16.42 -48.86 -16.51
CA LYS A 99 17.67 -49.52 -16.92
C LYS A 99 17.50 -51.03 -17.11
N VAL A 100 16.78 -51.70 -16.21
CA VAL A 100 16.55 -53.15 -16.30
C VAL A 100 15.61 -53.51 -17.47
N VAL A 101 14.56 -52.70 -17.71
CA VAL A 101 13.61 -52.93 -18.80
C VAL A 101 14.28 -52.69 -20.16
N THR A 102 15.09 -51.65 -20.29
CA THR A 102 15.85 -51.36 -21.53
C THR A 102 16.89 -52.45 -21.82
N THR A 103 17.67 -52.90 -20.83
CA THR A 103 18.62 -54.01 -21.02
C THR A 103 17.91 -55.30 -21.41
N ALA A 104 16.77 -55.62 -20.78
CA ALA A 104 16.01 -56.83 -21.09
C ALA A 104 15.39 -56.83 -22.51
N ARG A 105 15.13 -55.66 -23.10
CA ARG A 105 14.66 -55.52 -24.49
C ARG A 105 15.81 -55.57 -25.50
N LEU A 106 16.99 -55.03 -25.16
CA LEU A 106 18.21 -55.14 -25.97
C LEU A 106 18.72 -56.60 -26.09
N GLU A 107 18.50 -57.41 -25.05
CA GLU A 107 18.91 -58.82 -25.00
C GLU A 107 17.92 -59.77 -25.69
N ARG A 108 16.73 -59.30 -26.13
CA ARG A 108 15.81 -60.14 -26.92
C ARG A 108 16.29 -60.21 -28.38
N PRO A 109 16.72 -61.38 -28.88
CA PRO A 109 17.03 -61.52 -30.29
C PRO A 109 15.74 -61.35 -31.09
N SER A 110 15.75 -60.44 -32.06
CA SER A 110 14.66 -60.26 -33.03
C SER A 110 14.48 -61.54 -33.84
N SER A 111 13.62 -62.46 -33.37
CA SER A 111 13.12 -63.56 -34.18
C SER A 111 11.98 -63.05 -35.05
N GLY A 112 12.33 -62.31 -36.10
CA GLY A 112 11.38 -61.76 -37.06
C GLY A 112 12.08 -60.75 -37.97
N ALA A 113 12.19 -61.10 -39.25
CA ALA A 113 12.78 -60.25 -40.27
C ALA A 113 11.85 -59.05 -40.53
N ASP A 114 12.22 -57.88 -40.03
CA ASP A 114 11.89 -56.55 -40.59
C ASP A 114 12.89 -55.55 -40.01
N ALA A 115 13.88 -55.15 -40.82
CA ALA A 115 15.05 -54.38 -40.39
C ALA A 115 14.80 -52.86 -40.22
N GLU A 116 13.56 -52.38 -40.38
CA GLU A 116 13.20 -50.96 -40.20
C GLU A 116 12.40 -50.68 -38.90
N SER A 117 11.83 -51.69 -38.23
CA SER A 117 11.06 -51.53 -36.97
C SER A 117 11.85 -51.38 -35.66
N PRO A 118 13.05 -51.98 -35.44
CA PRO A 118 13.66 -51.99 -34.11
C PRO A 118 14.19 -50.62 -33.69
N MET A 119 14.61 -49.77 -34.63
CA MET A 119 15.07 -48.41 -34.33
C MET A 119 13.91 -47.51 -33.89
N LYS A 120 12.74 -47.68 -34.51
CA LYS A 120 11.53 -46.93 -34.16
C LYS A 120 11.03 -47.34 -32.77
N GLU A 121 10.85 -48.64 -32.52
CA GLU A 121 10.47 -49.18 -31.20
C GLU A 121 11.46 -48.80 -30.08
N LEU A 122 12.76 -48.69 -30.39
CA LEU A 122 13.75 -48.24 -29.44
C LEU A 122 13.60 -46.73 -29.15
N THR A 123 13.52 -45.89 -30.19
CA THR A 123 13.34 -44.43 -30.05
C THR A 123 12.08 -44.12 -29.24
N ASP A 124 11.01 -44.80 -29.58
CA ASP A 124 9.71 -44.80 -28.92
C ASP A 124 9.78 -45.22 -27.44
N SER A 125 10.60 -46.23 -27.11
CA SER A 125 10.84 -46.65 -25.73
C SER A 125 11.63 -45.61 -24.91
N TRP A 126 12.52 -44.86 -25.55
CA TRP A 126 13.29 -43.80 -24.91
C TRP A 126 12.45 -42.55 -24.66
N GLU A 127 11.60 -42.17 -25.62
CA GLU A 127 10.70 -41.02 -25.50
C GLU A 127 9.79 -41.11 -24.28
N ALA A 128 9.32 -42.30 -23.97
CA ALA A 128 8.27 -42.42 -22.99
C ALA A 128 8.79 -42.82 -21.59
N LEU A 129 10.00 -43.42 -21.54
CA LEU A 129 10.85 -43.33 -20.34
C LEU A 129 11.22 -41.86 -20.04
N SER A 130 11.40 -41.01 -21.07
CA SER A 130 11.58 -39.57 -20.88
C SER A 130 10.35 -38.95 -20.24
N MET A 131 9.13 -39.27 -20.69
CA MET A 131 7.89 -38.72 -20.12
C MET A 131 7.71 -39.03 -18.63
N ASP A 132 7.85 -40.30 -18.22
CA ASP A 132 7.77 -40.65 -16.80
C ASP A 132 8.87 -39.96 -15.98
N MET A 133 10.07 -39.84 -16.56
CA MET A 133 11.20 -39.17 -15.93
C MET A 133 10.99 -37.66 -15.79
N GLU A 134 10.41 -37.01 -16.79
CA GLU A 134 9.99 -35.61 -16.77
C GLU A 134 8.96 -35.37 -15.67
N GLN A 135 7.95 -36.25 -15.53
CA GLN A 135 6.95 -36.13 -14.48
C GLN A 135 7.53 -36.37 -13.07
N TRP A 136 8.53 -37.24 -12.93
CA TRP A 136 9.30 -37.38 -11.69
C TRP A 136 10.17 -36.16 -11.38
N ASN A 137 10.81 -35.57 -12.39
CA ASN A 137 11.62 -34.36 -12.23
C ASN A 137 10.74 -33.15 -11.89
N LEU A 138 9.57 -33.03 -12.52
CA LEU A 138 8.57 -32.00 -12.24
C LEU A 138 8.09 -32.11 -10.79
N LEU A 139 7.65 -33.31 -10.37
CA LEU A 139 7.18 -33.50 -9.00
C LEU A 139 8.29 -33.28 -7.98
N LEU A 140 9.52 -33.73 -8.27
CA LEU A 140 10.68 -33.45 -7.43
C LEU A 140 10.85 -31.95 -7.24
N ARG A 141 10.83 -31.19 -8.35
CA ARG A 141 10.94 -29.74 -8.31
C ARG A 141 9.82 -29.08 -7.51
N GLN A 142 8.57 -29.48 -7.73
CA GLN A 142 7.41 -28.97 -6.98
C GLN A 142 7.54 -29.25 -5.48
N THR A 143 8.03 -30.43 -5.08
CA THR A 143 8.25 -30.75 -3.65
C THR A 143 9.41 -29.97 -3.04
N GLU A 144 10.49 -29.70 -3.78
CA GLU A 144 11.59 -28.82 -3.35
C GLU A 144 11.10 -27.38 -3.16
N ASP A 145 10.32 -26.87 -4.11
CA ASP A 145 9.74 -25.53 -4.08
C ASP A 145 8.77 -25.38 -2.89
N CYS A 146 7.90 -26.37 -2.62
CA CYS A 146 7.04 -26.40 -1.43
C CYS A 146 7.83 -26.45 -0.11
N LEU A 147 8.97 -27.16 -0.08
CA LEU A 147 9.80 -27.24 1.12
C LEU A 147 10.44 -25.88 1.43
N LEU A 148 10.97 -25.22 0.42
CA LEU A 148 11.51 -23.85 0.54
C LEU A 148 10.42 -22.89 1.03
N LEU A 149 9.23 -22.95 0.42
CA LEU A 149 8.11 -22.11 0.80
C LEU A 149 7.67 -22.37 2.26
N ASN A 150 7.53 -23.63 2.68
CA ASN A 150 7.21 -23.93 4.08
C ASN A 150 8.29 -23.44 5.05
N THR A 151 9.57 -23.55 4.67
CA THR A 151 10.68 -23.01 5.48
C THR A 151 10.52 -21.51 5.69
N LEU A 152 10.10 -20.77 4.66
CA LEU A 152 9.76 -19.35 4.78
C LEU A 152 8.53 -19.12 5.68
N LEU A 153 7.42 -19.81 5.40
CA LEU A 153 6.12 -19.59 6.06
C LEU A 153 6.13 -19.90 7.57
N HIS A 154 7.04 -20.77 8.01
CA HIS A 154 7.29 -21.10 9.41
C HIS A 154 8.42 -20.27 10.04
N GLY A 155 9.22 -19.58 9.23
CA GLY A 155 10.29 -18.69 9.71
C GLY A 155 9.74 -17.45 10.42
N GLN A 156 10.52 -16.93 11.38
CA GLN A 156 10.25 -15.67 12.07
C GLN A 156 11.38 -14.69 11.79
N LEU A 157 11.01 -13.45 11.47
CA LEU A 157 11.99 -12.38 11.32
C LEU A 157 12.33 -11.76 12.66
N ASP A 158 13.55 -11.21 12.74
CA ASP A 158 14.02 -10.53 13.93
C ASP A 158 13.09 -9.36 14.30
N PRO A 159 12.81 -9.15 15.60
CA PRO A 159 11.85 -8.15 16.06
C PRO A 159 12.13 -6.72 15.59
N HIS A 160 13.40 -6.40 15.30
CA HIS A 160 13.82 -5.07 14.85
C HIS A 160 13.27 -4.67 13.47
N HIS A 161 12.79 -5.62 12.65
CA HIS A 161 12.24 -5.33 11.33
C HIS A 161 10.72 -5.17 11.30
N ARG A 162 10.04 -5.26 12.46
CA ARG A 162 8.57 -5.15 12.55
C ARG A 162 8.14 -3.69 12.60
N ALA A 163 7.41 -3.23 11.59
CA ALA A 163 6.87 -1.87 11.55
C ALA A 163 5.52 -1.76 12.29
N VAL A 164 4.75 -2.84 12.32
CA VAL A 164 3.46 -2.90 13.02
C VAL A 164 3.49 -4.09 13.97
N ALA A 165 3.31 -3.82 15.26
CA ALA A 165 2.97 -4.86 16.23
C ALA A 165 1.54 -5.31 15.94
N VAL A 166 1.35 -6.22 14.99
CA VAL A 166 0.08 -6.90 14.83
C VAL A 166 -0.10 -7.68 16.12
N ALA A 167 -0.97 -7.19 17.01
CA ALA A 167 -1.20 -7.82 18.30
C ALA A 167 -1.48 -9.31 18.08
N ASP A 168 -0.84 -10.16 18.89
CA ASP A 168 -1.01 -11.62 18.95
C ASP A 168 -2.43 -12.02 19.42
N GLY A 169 -3.48 -11.32 19.00
CA GLY A 169 -4.87 -11.79 19.08
C GLY A 169 -5.14 -12.99 18.19
N SER A 170 -4.16 -13.43 17.39
CA SER A 170 -4.22 -14.61 16.52
C SER A 170 -3.36 -15.78 17.02
N GLN A 171 -3.33 -16.04 18.33
CA GLN A 171 -2.78 -17.27 18.93
C GLN A 171 -3.40 -18.60 18.41
N GLY A 172 -4.30 -18.55 17.42
CA GLY A 172 -4.89 -19.71 16.76
C GLY A 172 -4.71 -19.80 15.24
N GLN A 173 -4.03 -18.86 14.56
CA GLN A 173 -3.73 -19.03 13.13
C GLN A 173 -2.52 -19.94 12.97
N THR A 174 -2.78 -21.23 12.79
CA THR A 174 -1.78 -22.18 12.32
C THR A 174 -1.17 -21.64 11.02
N SER A 175 0.16 -21.58 10.96
CA SER A 175 0.90 -21.30 9.74
C SER A 175 0.41 -22.25 8.65
N SER A 176 -0.24 -21.72 7.62
CA SER A 176 -0.70 -22.52 6.48
C SER A 176 0.48 -23.25 5.87
N THR A 177 0.41 -24.57 5.78
CA THR A 177 1.38 -25.40 5.09
C THR A 177 1.08 -25.42 3.59
N ALA A 178 2.08 -25.09 2.78
CA ALA A 178 2.05 -25.28 1.34
C ALA A 178 2.26 -26.76 1.02
N SER A 179 1.45 -27.32 0.14
CA SER A 179 1.66 -28.65 -0.45
C SER A 179 1.48 -28.56 -1.96
N VAL A 180 1.99 -29.54 -2.70
CA VAL A 180 1.89 -29.55 -4.17
C VAL A 180 0.43 -29.47 -4.61
N GLN A 181 -0.43 -30.28 -4.00
CA GLN A 181 -1.88 -30.22 -4.27
C GLN A 181 -2.48 -28.83 -4.00
N LYS A 182 -2.19 -28.22 -2.84
CA LYS A 182 -2.76 -26.90 -2.50
C LYS A 182 -2.32 -25.80 -3.45
N LEU A 183 -1.07 -25.82 -3.90
CA LEU A 183 -0.56 -24.82 -4.84
C LEU A 183 -1.14 -25.03 -6.25
N LEU A 184 -1.33 -26.28 -6.68
CA LEU A 184 -1.99 -26.58 -7.96
C LEU A 184 -3.48 -26.16 -7.94
N GLU A 185 -4.20 -26.46 -6.87
CA GLU A 185 -5.63 -26.09 -6.70
C GLU A 185 -5.84 -24.60 -6.41
N GLY A 186 -4.81 -23.91 -5.89
CA GLY A 186 -4.87 -22.50 -5.52
C GLY A 186 -4.69 -21.53 -6.69
N GLY A 187 -4.34 -22.04 -7.88
CA GLY A 187 -4.10 -21.22 -9.08
C GLY A 187 -2.84 -20.36 -9.00
N ARG A 188 -2.69 -19.45 -9.96
CA ARG A 188 -1.49 -18.59 -10.13
C ARG A 188 -1.16 -17.73 -8.92
N GLY A 189 -2.17 -17.35 -8.13
CA GLY A 189 -1.99 -16.47 -6.96
C GLY A 189 -1.61 -17.21 -5.67
N ALA A 190 -1.55 -18.54 -5.66
CA ALA A 190 -1.44 -19.32 -4.42
C ALA A 190 -0.15 -19.05 -3.63
N VAL A 191 0.97 -18.93 -4.35
CA VAL A 191 2.29 -18.64 -3.76
C VAL A 191 2.32 -17.21 -3.22
N ALA A 192 1.92 -16.23 -4.04
CA ALA A 192 1.85 -14.81 -3.65
C ALA A 192 0.96 -14.59 -2.42
N ASP A 193 -0.21 -15.24 -2.38
CA ASP A 193 -1.16 -15.19 -1.27
C ASP A 193 -0.56 -15.79 0.03
N SER A 194 0.11 -16.93 -0.08
CA SER A 194 0.76 -17.58 1.06
C SER A 194 1.87 -16.70 1.64
N VAL A 195 2.73 -16.15 0.77
CA VAL A 195 3.82 -15.25 1.19
C VAL A 195 3.28 -13.94 1.74
N ALA A 196 2.27 -13.33 1.12
CA ALA A 196 1.65 -12.10 1.63
C ALA A 196 1.07 -12.28 3.04
N LYS A 197 0.37 -13.40 3.30
CA LYS A 197 -0.13 -13.72 4.65
C LYS A 197 1.00 -13.83 5.67
N TRP A 198 2.16 -14.35 5.27
CA TRP A 198 3.36 -14.38 6.11
C TRP A 198 3.95 -12.98 6.29
N VAL A 199 4.14 -12.19 5.23
CA VAL A 199 4.66 -10.80 5.29
C VAL A 199 3.84 -9.96 6.26
N VAL A 200 2.51 -10.03 6.17
CA VAL A 200 1.61 -9.29 7.06
C VAL A 200 1.71 -9.79 8.51
N ARG A 201 1.85 -11.10 8.72
CA ARG A 201 2.07 -11.68 10.06
C ARG A 201 3.39 -11.20 10.68
N GLN A 202 4.43 -11.03 9.88
CA GLN A 202 5.72 -10.49 10.33
C GLN A 202 5.70 -8.97 10.48
N GLY A 203 4.70 -8.26 9.95
CA GLY A 203 4.61 -6.80 10.01
C GLY A 203 5.69 -6.09 9.18
N LEU A 204 6.11 -6.71 8.07
CA LEU A 204 7.15 -6.20 7.17
C LEU A 204 6.64 -5.00 6.34
N PRO A 205 7.30 -3.83 6.37
CA PRO A 205 6.93 -2.71 5.52
C PRO A 205 7.36 -2.89 4.06
N PRO A 206 6.71 -2.20 3.09
CA PRO A 206 7.02 -2.34 1.67
C PRO A 206 8.49 -2.10 1.32
N ASP A 207 9.12 -1.11 1.95
CA ASP A 207 10.52 -0.75 1.69
C ASP A 207 11.48 -1.88 2.11
N ALA A 208 11.18 -2.56 3.22
CA ALA A 208 11.97 -3.69 3.70
C ALA A 208 11.74 -4.94 2.83
N LEU A 209 10.49 -5.20 2.44
CA LEU A 209 10.14 -6.28 1.52
C LEU A 209 10.87 -6.13 0.18
N GLY A 210 10.83 -4.92 -0.39
CA GLY A 210 11.51 -4.62 -1.64
C GLY A 210 13.04 -4.73 -1.56
N ARG A 211 13.65 -4.57 -0.38
CA ARG A 211 15.09 -4.83 -0.17
C ARG A 211 15.38 -6.32 -0.05
N ALA A 212 14.57 -7.06 0.72
CA ALA A 212 14.76 -8.48 0.94
C ALA A 212 14.63 -9.31 -0.35
N CYS A 213 13.70 -8.94 -1.23
CA CYS A 213 13.48 -9.62 -2.51
C CYS A 213 14.48 -9.23 -3.62
N ARG A 214 15.34 -8.21 -3.43
CA ARG A 214 16.30 -7.82 -4.47
C ARG A 214 17.38 -8.88 -4.65
N HIS A 215 17.57 -9.32 -5.89
CA HIS A 215 18.73 -10.14 -6.25
C HIS A 215 20.03 -9.39 -5.95
N ARG A 216 20.94 -10.06 -5.25
CA ARG A 216 22.31 -9.59 -5.11
C ARG A 216 22.96 -9.74 -6.48
N ARG A 217 23.20 -8.63 -7.20
CA ARG A 217 24.01 -8.68 -8.42
C ARG A 217 25.34 -9.35 -8.07
N PRO A 218 25.77 -10.42 -8.78
CA PRO A 218 27.13 -10.90 -8.65
C PRO A 218 28.04 -9.72 -8.99
N ARG A 219 29.00 -9.40 -8.10
CA ARG A 219 30.11 -8.55 -8.49
C ARG A 219 30.81 -9.28 -9.64
N VAL A 220 30.63 -8.79 -10.86
CA VAL A 220 31.53 -9.16 -11.95
C VAL A 220 32.88 -8.62 -11.49
N ASN A 221 33.80 -9.54 -11.16
CA ASN A 221 35.21 -9.19 -11.07
C ASN A 221 35.64 -8.81 -12.48
N ASP A 222 35.55 -7.52 -12.79
CA ASP A 222 36.27 -6.96 -13.91
C ASP A 222 37.73 -6.88 -13.46
N ASP A 223 38.48 -7.97 -13.68
CA ASP A 223 39.93 -7.93 -13.68
C ASP A 223 40.35 -7.14 -14.93
N GLY A 224 40.34 -5.82 -14.79
CA GLY A 224 40.66 -4.84 -15.82
C GLY A 224 41.22 -3.58 -15.17
N ASP A 225 42.48 -3.65 -14.78
CA ASP A 225 43.35 -2.52 -14.45
C ASP A 225 43.33 -1.48 -15.59
N ASP A 226 42.79 -0.28 -15.34
CA ASP A 226 43.52 0.95 -15.64
C ASP A 226 42.97 2.16 -14.87
N GLY A 227 43.89 3.00 -14.38
CA GLY A 227 43.65 4.02 -13.37
C GLY A 227 42.91 5.28 -13.84
N GLY A 228 42.12 5.85 -12.94
CA GLY A 228 41.56 7.19 -13.10
C GLY A 228 40.78 7.61 -11.86
N GLY A 229 41.41 8.41 -11.00
CA GLY A 229 40.81 8.89 -9.75
C GLY A 229 39.54 9.71 -9.99
N GLY A 230 38.48 9.34 -9.28
CA GLY A 230 37.22 10.06 -9.24
C GLY A 230 36.50 9.74 -7.94
N SER A 231 36.54 10.69 -7.02
CA SER A 231 35.84 10.71 -5.73
C SER A 231 34.37 10.30 -5.87
N GLY A 232 33.98 9.17 -5.29
CA GLY A 232 32.59 8.70 -5.21
C GLY A 232 32.36 8.06 -3.84
N GLY A 233 31.35 8.57 -3.13
CA GLY A 233 31.11 8.37 -1.71
C GLY A 233 31.17 6.92 -1.24
N GLY A 234 31.82 6.72 -0.10
CA GLY A 234 31.67 5.52 0.69
C GLY A 234 30.26 5.46 1.25
N ASP A 235 29.39 4.73 0.58
CA ASP A 235 28.31 4.04 1.28
C ASP A 235 28.92 2.77 1.85
N ASP A 236 28.99 2.80 3.18
CA ASP A 236 29.26 1.71 4.09
C ASP A 236 28.30 0.55 3.78
N ASP A 237 28.72 -0.37 2.90
CA ASP A 237 28.17 -1.72 2.79
C ASP A 237 28.48 -2.44 4.13
N THR A 238 27.75 -2.09 5.18
CA THR A 238 27.66 -2.93 6.37
C THR A 238 27.25 -4.31 5.89
N ARG A 239 28.14 -5.27 6.11
CA ARG A 239 27.86 -6.70 6.01
C ARG A 239 26.82 -7.07 7.05
N GLU A 240 25.56 -6.72 6.81
CA GLU A 240 24.44 -7.40 7.43
C GLU A 240 24.27 -8.71 6.65
N ASP A 241 24.86 -9.76 7.21
CA ASP A 241 24.53 -11.14 6.86
C ASP A 241 23.05 -11.31 7.23
N GLY A 242 22.15 -10.96 6.29
CA GLY A 242 20.71 -10.90 6.53
C GLY A 242 20.25 -12.20 7.21
N GLY A 243 19.46 -12.07 8.29
CA GLY A 243 19.05 -13.20 9.11
C GLY A 243 18.51 -14.37 8.27
N GLY A 244 18.63 -15.59 8.76
CA GLY A 244 18.35 -16.82 7.98
C GLY A 244 17.02 -16.80 7.23
N THR A 245 15.98 -16.14 7.78
CA THR A 245 14.67 -16.00 7.12
C THR A 245 14.65 -15.02 5.95
N GLU A 246 15.46 -13.95 5.97
CA GLU A 246 15.59 -13.04 4.83
C GLU A 246 16.31 -13.71 3.65
N ALA A 247 17.33 -14.53 3.94
CA ALA A 247 17.99 -15.35 2.93
C ALA A 247 17.02 -16.36 2.29
N VAL A 248 16.13 -16.96 3.09
CA VAL A 248 15.08 -17.86 2.60
C VAL A 248 14.03 -17.11 1.75
N LEU A 249 13.64 -15.89 2.13
CA LEU A 249 12.74 -15.06 1.33
C LEU A 249 13.36 -14.74 -0.04
N ARG A 250 14.63 -14.36 -0.07
CA ARG A 250 15.38 -14.12 -1.32
C ARG A 250 15.45 -15.36 -2.19
N ALA A 251 15.77 -16.52 -1.60
CA ALA A 251 15.77 -17.79 -2.32
C ALA A 251 14.38 -18.14 -2.87
N ALA A 252 13.31 -17.84 -2.13
CA ALA A 252 11.94 -18.01 -2.61
C ALA A 252 11.64 -17.08 -3.80
N SER A 253 12.04 -15.81 -3.75
CA SER A 253 11.91 -14.88 -4.89
C SER A 253 12.67 -15.33 -6.13
N GLU A 254 13.84 -15.96 -5.96
CA GLU A 254 14.60 -16.57 -7.07
C GLU A 254 13.94 -17.83 -7.64
N ARG A 255 13.24 -18.60 -6.79
CA ARG A 255 12.52 -19.81 -7.21
C ARG A 255 11.17 -19.51 -7.87
N PHE A 256 10.53 -18.40 -7.48
CA PHE A 256 9.20 -17.99 -7.93
C PHE A 256 9.22 -16.58 -8.52
N PRO A 257 9.91 -16.36 -9.66
CA PRO A 257 10.11 -15.03 -10.22
C PRO A 257 8.83 -14.37 -10.72
N CYS A 258 7.83 -15.15 -11.16
CA CYS A 258 6.55 -14.63 -11.65
C CYS A 258 5.58 -14.42 -10.47
N SER A 259 5.43 -15.44 -9.62
CA SER A 259 4.49 -15.40 -8.50
C SER A 259 4.91 -14.43 -7.39
N LEU A 260 6.22 -14.20 -7.20
CA LEU A 260 6.77 -13.24 -6.23
C LEU A 260 7.35 -12.00 -6.90
N GLU A 261 6.92 -11.70 -8.13
CA GLU A 261 7.18 -10.41 -8.75
C GLU A 261 6.70 -9.28 -7.81
N ALA A 262 7.44 -8.18 -7.77
CA ALA A 262 7.19 -7.09 -6.82
C ALA A 262 5.73 -6.59 -6.86
N ASP A 263 5.18 -6.34 -8.04
CA ASP A 263 3.83 -5.80 -8.19
C ASP A 263 2.75 -6.81 -7.76
N ALA A 264 2.91 -8.09 -8.11
CA ALA A 264 2.03 -9.16 -7.66
C ALA A 264 2.07 -9.32 -6.14
N LEU A 265 3.27 -9.34 -5.54
CA LEU A 265 3.43 -9.50 -4.11
C LEU A 265 2.89 -8.29 -3.33
N HIS A 266 3.14 -7.06 -3.80
CA HIS A 266 2.57 -5.85 -3.20
C HIS A 266 1.04 -5.82 -3.34
N ALA A 267 0.47 -6.25 -4.46
CA ALA A 267 -0.98 -6.39 -4.64
C ALA A 267 -1.59 -7.36 -3.61
N HIS A 268 -0.99 -8.54 -3.44
CA HIS A 268 -1.43 -9.52 -2.45
C HIS A 268 -1.27 -9.03 -1.00
N CYS A 269 -0.15 -8.36 -0.67
CA CYS A 269 0.03 -7.76 0.66
C CYS A 269 -0.99 -6.65 0.94
N CYS A 270 -1.23 -5.77 -0.04
CA CYS A 270 -2.23 -4.71 0.05
C CYS A 270 -3.63 -5.29 0.34
N TRP A 271 -4.03 -6.29 -0.44
CA TRP A 271 -5.31 -6.97 -0.29
C TRP A 271 -5.47 -7.63 1.08
N GLU A 272 -4.43 -8.32 1.54
CA GLU A 272 -4.45 -9.02 2.81
C GLU A 272 -4.49 -8.03 4.01
N TYR A 273 -3.80 -6.89 3.94
CA TYR A 273 -3.91 -5.82 4.93
C TYR A 273 -5.33 -5.22 4.99
N VAL A 274 -5.95 -4.90 3.85
CA VAL A 274 -7.31 -4.34 3.83
C VAL A 274 -8.37 -5.36 4.28
N VAL A 275 -8.19 -6.66 3.99
CA VAL A 275 -9.05 -7.74 4.50
C VAL A 275 -8.95 -7.84 6.02
N ARG A 276 -7.74 -7.74 6.61
CA ARG A 276 -7.57 -7.69 8.06
C ARG A 276 -8.18 -6.43 8.67
N TRP A 277 -7.95 -5.27 8.08
CA TRP A 277 -8.60 -4.02 8.51
C TRP A 277 -10.13 -4.14 8.46
N ASN A 278 -10.71 -4.76 7.44
CA ASN A 278 -12.16 -4.90 7.37
C ASN A 278 -12.74 -5.81 8.48
N LYS A 279 -11.93 -6.74 9.02
CA LYS A 279 -12.29 -7.55 10.20
C LYS A 279 -12.18 -6.77 11.49
N ASP A 280 -11.17 -5.91 11.62
CA ASP A 280 -10.97 -5.02 12.76
C ASP A 280 -10.73 -3.55 12.30
N PRO A 281 -11.81 -2.78 12.08
CA PRO A 281 -11.73 -1.47 11.44
C PRO A 281 -11.07 -0.39 12.31
N GLU A 282 -10.88 -0.65 13.61
CA GLU A 282 -10.28 0.29 14.55
C GLU A 282 -8.76 0.40 14.39
N GLU A 283 -8.12 -0.64 13.85
CA GLU A 283 -6.68 -0.67 13.59
C GLU A 283 -6.33 0.12 12.33
N SER A 284 -6.33 1.46 12.43
CA SER A 284 -6.10 2.37 11.31
C SER A 284 -4.74 2.18 10.61
N GLU A 285 -3.75 1.64 11.32
CA GLU A 285 -2.43 1.29 10.76
C GLU A 285 -2.51 0.20 9.70
N LEU A 286 -3.47 -0.74 9.78
CA LEU A 286 -3.63 -1.79 8.78
C LEU A 286 -4.04 -1.20 7.42
N LEU A 287 -4.98 -0.24 7.42
CA LEU A 287 -5.40 0.43 6.19
C LEU A 287 -4.29 1.34 5.64
N ALA A 288 -3.54 2.00 6.52
CA ALA A 288 -2.37 2.78 6.13
C ALA A 288 -1.28 1.91 5.49
N MET A 289 -1.02 0.73 6.04
CA MET A 289 -0.09 -0.25 5.46
C MET A 289 -0.57 -0.79 4.12
N ALA A 290 -1.88 -1.07 3.97
CA ALA A 290 -2.45 -1.42 2.67
C ALA A 290 -2.17 -0.33 1.63
N ALA A 291 -2.42 0.94 1.97
CA ALA A 291 -2.14 2.07 1.09
C ALA A 291 -0.64 2.21 0.73
N ARG A 292 0.28 1.90 1.67
CA ARG A 292 1.73 1.89 1.37
C ARG A 292 2.12 0.78 0.40
N HIS A 293 1.58 -0.43 0.57
CA HIS A 293 1.80 -1.52 -0.40
C HIS A 293 1.21 -1.17 -1.76
N LEU A 294 0.01 -0.60 -1.81
CA LEU A 294 -0.63 -0.13 -3.05
C LEU A 294 0.25 0.87 -3.81
N LYS A 295 0.81 1.86 -3.11
CA LYS A 295 1.73 2.86 -3.69
C LYS A 295 3.06 2.27 -4.16
N SER A 296 3.44 1.09 -3.66
CA SER A 296 4.68 0.40 -4.04
C SER A 296 4.54 -0.42 -5.32
N ILE A 297 3.30 -0.64 -5.80
CA ILE A 297 3.03 -1.27 -7.09
C ILE A 297 3.47 -0.30 -8.20
N ARG A 298 4.30 -0.75 -9.13
CA ARG A 298 4.85 0.06 -10.21
C ARG A 298 3.94 0.09 -11.42
N ASN A 299 3.44 -1.05 -11.87
CA ASN A 299 2.57 -1.13 -13.02
C ASN A 299 1.22 -0.48 -12.72
N ALA A 300 0.90 0.59 -13.47
CA ALA A 300 -0.30 1.40 -13.28
C ALA A 300 -1.60 0.62 -13.53
N HIS A 301 -1.61 -0.37 -14.43
CA HIS A 301 -2.80 -1.20 -14.67
C HIS A 301 -3.16 -2.05 -13.45
N ILE A 302 -2.16 -2.70 -12.83
CA ILE A 302 -2.36 -3.47 -11.59
C ILE A 302 -2.75 -2.53 -10.44
N LYS A 303 -2.01 -1.43 -10.28
CA LYS A 303 -2.27 -0.42 -9.23
C LYS A 303 -3.70 0.10 -9.30
N LEU A 304 -4.18 0.45 -10.50
CA LEU A 304 -5.53 0.93 -10.75
C LEU A 304 -6.57 -0.16 -10.44
N GLY A 305 -6.39 -1.37 -10.98
CA GLY A 305 -7.32 -2.47 -10.78
C GLY A 305 -7.49 -2.85 -9.30
N ILE A 306 -6.39 -2.99 -8.56
CA ILE A 306 -6.43 -3.24 -7.11
C ILE A 306 -7.13 -2.09 -6.38
N SER A 307 -6.86 -0.84 -6.77
CA SER A 307 -7.51 0.33 -6.15
C SER A 307 -9.03 0.33 -6.36
N ILE A 308 -9.51 0.00 -7.56
CA ILE A 308 -10.94 -0.13 -7.88
C ILE A 308 -11.57 -1.27 -7.08
N MET A 309 -10.91 -2.42 -7.02
CA MET A 309 -11.39 -3.57 -6.24
C MET A 309 -11.50 -3.23 -4.75
N MET A 310 -10.50 -2.53 -4.18
CA MET A 310 -10.53 -2.04 -2.81
C MET A 310 -11.71 -1.09 -2.58
N TRP A 311 -11.90 -0.12 -3.48
CA TRP A 311 -12.98 0.85 -3.42
C TRP A 311 -14.35 0.17 -3.35
N ASN A 312 -14.61 -0.74 -4.29
CA ASN A 312 -15.89 -1.43 -4.44
C ASN A 312 -16.16 -2.43 -3.31
N THR A 313 -15.12 -3.12 -2.83
CA THR A 313 -15.28 -4.21 -1.86
C THR A 313 -15.37 -3.69 -0.42
N PHE A 314 -14.53 -2.72 -0.03
CA PHE A 314 -14.34 -2.35 1.37
C PHE A 314 -14.68 -0.90 1.71
N ILE A 315 -14.52 0.04 0.77
CA ILE A 315 -14.48 1.47 1.10
C ILE A 315 -15.82 2.17 0.85
N VAL A 316 -16.43 2.01 -0.34
CA VAL A 316 -17.54 2.84 -0.80
C VAL A 316 -18.75 2.85 0.14
N LYS A 317 -19.11 1.70 0.72
CA LYS A 317 -20.23 1.58 1.66
C LYS A 317 -19.95 2.30 2.98
N ARG A 318 -18.72 2.23 3.48
CA ARG A 318 -18.34 2.84 4.75
C ARG A 318 -18.17 4.36 4.59
N LEU A 319 -17.54 4.82 3.51
CA LEU A 319 -17.42 6.24 3.19
C LEU A 319 -18.78 6.90 2.96
N SER A 320 -19.72 6.22 2.28
CA SER A 320 -21.08 6.75 2.11
C SER A 320 -21.80 6.94 3.44
N ALA A 321 -21.68 5.99 4.37
CA ALA A 321 -22.20 6.13 5.72
C ALA A 321 -21.62 7.35 6.46
N VAL A 322 -20.31 7.60 6.33
CA VAL A 322 -19.66 8.81 6.88
C VAL A 322 -20.28 10.07 6.29
N ALA A 323 -20.39 10.14 4.97
CA ALA A 323 -20.92 11.30 4.26
C ALA A 323 -22.36 11.62 4.69
N PHE A 324 -23.24 10.63 4.74
CA PHE A 324 -24.63 10.81 5.14
C PHE A 324 -24.78 11.16 6.63
N LEU A 325 -23.97 10.56 7.50
CA LEU A 325 -23.96 10.90 8.92
C LEU A 325 -23.54 12.37 9.14
N MET A 326 -22.46 12.80 8.48
CA MET A 326 -21.96 14.17 8.59
C MET A 326 -22.93 15.18 7.97
N GLU A 327 -23.58 14.84 6.87
CA GLU A 327 -24.64 15.67 6.27
C GLU A 327 -25.81 15.89 7.25
N LYS A 328 -26.22 14.84 7.95
CA LYS A 328 -27.30 14.90 8.94
C LYS A 328 -26.91 15.72 10.18
N VAL A 329 -25.68 15.55 10.67
CA VAL A 329 -25.22 16.14 11.93
C VAL A 329 -24.71 17.58 11.75
N GLY A 330 -24.14 17.92 10.60
CA GLY A 330 -23.63 19.27 10.29
C GLY A 330 -22.36 19.67 11.03
N LYS A 331 -21.69 18.73 11.69
CA LYS A 331 -20.45 18.88 12.47
C LYS A 331 -19.82 17.49 12.67
N PRO A 332 -18.58 17.38 13.21
CA PRO A 332 -17.98 16.09 13.50
C PRO A 332 -18.90 15.22 14.38
N PRO A 333 -19.21 13.98 13.97
CA PRO A 333 -20.09 13.10 14.72
C PRO A 333 -19.42 12.66 16.03
N LYS A 334 -20.24 12.41 17.06
CA LYS A 334 -19.77 11.87 18.34
C LYS A 334 -19.61 10.36 18.27
N GLU A 335 -18.71 9.79 19.06
CA GLU A 335 -18.41 8.35 19.18
C GLU A 335 -19.62 7.41 19.00
N ARG A 336 -20.70 7.63 19.77
CA ARG A 336 -21.90 6.78 19.72
C ARG A 336 -22.53 6.70 18.32
N LEU A 337 -22.54 7.80 17.58
CA LEU A 337 -23.10 7.84 16.23
C LEU A 337 -22.14 7.19 15.23
N CYS A 338 -20.83 7.44 15.38
CA CYS A 338 -19.81 6.80 14.54
C CYS A 338 -19.90 5.28 14.62
N ARG A 339 -19.93 4.70 15.82
CA ARG A 339 -20.02 3.25 16.00
C ARG A 339 -21.30 2.67 15.43
N ARG A 340 -22.43 3.34 15.64
CA ARG A 340 -23.75 2.83 15.20
C ARG A 340 -23.94 2.90 13.69
N ASP A 341 -23.59 4.02 13.07
CA ASP A 341 -23.95 4.30 11.67
C ASP A 341 -22.82 3.96 10.69
N VAL A 342 -21.55 4.00 11.13
CA VAL A 342 -20.35 3.75 10.29
C VAL A 342 -19.63 2.44 10.67
N GLY A 343 -19.73 2.03 11.93
CA GLY A 343 -18.96 0.90 12.46
C GLY A 343 -17.48 1.22 12.70
N LEU A 344 -17.17 2.49 13.01
CA LEU A 344 -15.86 3.01 13.38
C LEU A 344 -16.00 3.94 14.59
N SER A 345 -14.96 4.05 15.42
CA SER A 345 -14.87 5.09 16.45
C SER A 345 -14.64 6.49 15.84
N ASP A 346 -14.91 7.53 16.62
CA ASP A 346 -14.63 8.92 16.26
C ASP A 346 -13.13 9.20 16.11
N LYS A 347 -12.28 8.45 16.81
CA LYS A 347 -10.82 8.50 16.70
C LYS A 347 -10.33 7.98 15.34
N SER A 348 -10.88 6.84 14.90
CA SER A 348 -10.46 6.16 13.66
C SER A 348 -11.09 6.79 12.41
N LEU A 349 -12.16 7.58 12.57
CA LEU A 349 -12.91 8.17 11.47
C LEU A 349 -12.08 9.11 10.60
N CYS A 350 -11.26 9.97 11.22
CA CYS A 350 -10.41 10.93 10.51
C CYS A 350 -9.38 10.21 9.63
N SER A 351 -8.67 9.22 10.19
CA SER A 351 -7.69 8.40 9.45
C SER A 351 -8.32 7.55 8.36
N PHE A 352 -9.56 7.07 8.57
CA PHE A 352 -10.28 6.33 7.54
C PHE A 352 -10.59 7.22 6.33
N VAL A 353 -11.11 8.44 6.56
CA VAL A 353 -11.42 9.37 5.46
C VAL A 353 -10.14 9.84 4.76
N ASP A 354 -9.06 10.10 5.51
CA ASP A 354 -7.73 10.36 4.95
C ASP A 354 -7.28 9.22 4.01
N SER A 355 -7.38 7.97 4.47
CA SER A 355 -7.05 6.79 3.65
C SER A 355 -7.94 6.67 2.39
N CYS A 356 -9.22 7.02 2.50
CA CYS A 356 -10.12 7.07 1.34
C CYS A 356 -9.66 8.13 0.31
N SER A 357 -9.21 9.30 0.78
CA SER A 357 -8.73 10.37 -0.10
C SER A 357 -7.46 9.96 -0.82
N GLN A 358 -6.53 9.30 -0.12
CA GLN A 358 -5.31 8.75 -0.69
C GLN A 358 -5.59 7.65 -1.73
N LEU A 359 -6.58 6.78 -1.47
CA LEU A 359 -6.99 5.76 -2.43
C LEU A 359 -7.55 6.40 -3.72
N LEU A 360 -8.46 7.38 -3.60
CA LEU A 360 -9.04 8.06 -4.76
C LEU A 360 -8.00 8.85 -5.55
N HIS A 361 -7.04 9.49 -4.87
CA HIS A 361 -5.90 10.13 -5.52
C HIS A 361 -5.03 9.11 -6.27
N THR A 362 -4.75 7.95 -5.64
CA THR A 362 -3.98 6.87 -6.26
C THR A 362 -4.71 6.32 -7.51
N ILE A 363 -6.04 6.25 -7.49
CA ILE A 363 -6.84 5.89 -8.67
C ILE A 363 -6.63 6.91 -9.78
N MET A 364 -6.70 8.22 -9.49
CA MET A 364 -6.51 9.28 -10.48
C MET A 364 -5.10 9.27 -11.07
N GLU A 365 -4.06 9.10 -10.25
CA GLU A 365 -2.66 9.00 -10.70
C GLU A 365 -2.47 7.76 -11.59
N ALA A 366 -2.91 6.59 -11.12
CA ALA A 366 -2.79 5.35 -11.87
C ALA A 366 -3.56 5.36 -13.20
N ASP A 367 -4.70 6.05 -13.24
CA ASP A 367 -5.51 6.23 -14.45
C ASP A 367 -4.74 6.95 -15.57
N VAL A 368 -4.00 8.00 -15.20
CA VAL A 368 -3.15 8.80 -16.09
C VAL A 368 -1.88 8.04 -16.47
N GLU A 369 -1.20 7.43 -15.49
CA GLU A 369 0.05 6.67 -15.72
C GLU A 369 -0.14 5.46 -16.63
N ARG A 370 -1.34 4.86 -16.64
CA ARG A 370 -1.61 3.63 -17.41
C ARG A 370 -1.41 3.82 -18.90
N ASP A 371 -1.70 4.99 -19.44
CA ASP A 371 -1.62 5.25 -20.88
C ASP A 371 -0.16 5.22 -21.38
N GLU A 372 0.80 5.43 -20.47
CA GLU A 372 2.24 5.40 -20.75
C GLU A 372 2.88 4.02 -20.48
N MET A 373 2.14 3.07 -19.90
CA MET A 373 2.67 1.77 -19.47
C MET A 373 2.12 0.60 -20.29
N GLU A 374 2.99 -0.36 -20.59
CA GLU A 374 2.58 -1.63 -21.19
C GLU A 374 1.79 -2.50 -20.21
N LEU A 375 0.87 -3.30 -20.77
CA LEU A 375 0.14 -4.30 -20.01
C LEU A 375 1.12 -5.34 -19.46
N PRO A 376 1.05 -5.67 -18.15
CA PRO A 376 1.93 -6.65 -17.56
C PRO A 376 1.63 -8.05 -18.11
N GLY A 377 2.68 -8.84 -18.32
CA GLY A 377 2.55 -10.25 -18.70
C GLY A 377 2.01 -11.09 -17.55
N LEU A 378 1.07 -11.99 -17.83
CA LEU A 378 0.56 -12.96 -16.87
C LEU A 378 1.30 -14.30 -17.02
N GLU A 379 2.60 -14.25 -16.79
CA GLU A 379 3.48 -15.42 -16.84
C GLU A 379 3.34 -16.28 -15.59
N GLN A 380 3.73 -17.54 -15.72
CA GLN A 380 3.72 -18.50 -14.64
C GLN A 380 4.95 -19.40 -14.74
N GLU A 381 5.47 -19.82 -13.59
CA GLU A 381 6.60 -20.73 -13.53
C GLU A 381 6.29 -22.07 -14.22
N GLU A 382 7.22 -22.58 -15.03
CA GLU A 382 7.06 -23.82 -15.81
C GLU A 382 6.60 -25.01 -14.95
N ALA A 383 7.12 -25.11 -13.72
CA ALA A 383 6.78 -26.17 -12.79
C ALA A 383 5.32 -26.13 -12.29
N TRP A 384 4.61 -25.02 -12.51
CA TRP A 384 3.28 -24.75 -11.97
C TRP A 384 2.23 -24.47 -13.05
N LEU A 385 2.56 -24.60 -14.34
CA LEU A 385 1.63 -24.39 -15.47
C LEU A 385 0.33 -25.22 -15.40
N ALA A 386 0.36 -26.36 -14.72
CA ALA A 386 -0.80 -27.23 -14.52
C ALA A 386 -1.72 -26.79 -13.36
N SER A 387 -1.52 -25.60 -12.79
CA SER A 387 -2.38 -25.10 -11.72
C SER A 387 -3.79 -24.82 -12.25
N GLU A 388 -4.80 -25.42 -11.61
CA GLU A 388 -6.21 -25.22 -11.90
C GLU A 388 -6.86 -24.62 -10.65
N GLY A 389 -7.02 -23.30 -10.65
CA GLY A 389 -7.55 -22.57 -9.49
C GLY A 389 -8.16 -21.23 -9.87
N PRO A 390 -8.61 -20.45 -8.88
CA PRO A 390 -9.19 -19.13 -9.12
C PRO A 390 -8.16 -18.17 -9.73
N ALA A 391 -8.66 -17.17 -10.46
CA ALA A 391 -7.84 -16.08 -10.98
C ALA A 391 -7.08 -15.38 -9.84
N CYS A 392 -5.81 -15.03 -10.09
CA CYS A 392 -5.01 -14.32 -9.10
C CYS A 392 -5.43 -12.84 -9.00
N LEU A 393 -4.95 -12.13 -7.97
CA LEU A 393 -5.34 -10.73 -7.77
C LEU A 393 -4.87 -9.82 -8.91
N THR A 394 -3.73 -10.10 -9.53
CA THR A 394 -3.25 -9.33 -10.68
C THR A 394 -4.13 -9.56 -11.91
N GLU A 395 -4.58 -10.79 -12.16
CA GLU A 395 -5.57 -11.10 -13.20
C GLU A 395 -6.89 -10.35 -12.97
N LEU A 396 -7.44 -10.44 -11.76
CA LEU A 396 -8.67 -9.74 -11.38
C LEU A 396 -8.52 -8.21 -11.47
N ALA A 397 -7.34 -7.67 -11.20
CA ALA A 397 -7.04 -6.25 -11.34
C ALA A 397 -7.07 -5.81 -12.81
N LEU A 398 -6.50 -6.60 -13.73
CA LEU A 398 -6.51 -6.32 -15.16
C LEU A 398 -7.91 -6.44 -15.79
N GLU A 399 -8.79 -7.23 -15.19
CA GLU A 399 -10.20 -7.35 -15.60
C GLU A 399 -11.06 -6.14 -15.18
N GLN A 400 -10.55 -5.22 -14.35
CA GLN A 400 -11.33 -4.08 -13.91
C GLN A 400 -11.58 -3.08 -15.06
N PRO A 401 -12.79 -2.50 -15.16
CA PRO A 401 -13.09 -1.51 -16.18
C PRO A 401 -12.32 -0.21 -15.93
N ALA A 402 -12.07 0.55 -17.00
CA ALA A 402 -11.56 1.91 -16.89
C ALA A 402 -12.50 2.79 -16.07
N VAL A 403 -11.92 3.69 -15.27
CA VAL A 403 -12.69 4.65 -14.48
C VAL A 403 -13.07 5.87 -15.31
N HIS A 404 -14.15 6.53 -14.94
CA HIS A 404 -14.47 7.85 -15.43
C HIS A 404 -13.77 8.90 -14.55
N TYR A 405 -12.61 9.39 -14.99
CA TYR A 405 -11.75 10.30 -14.23
C TYR A 405 -12.49 11.47 -13.54
N PRO A 406 -13.38 12.23 -14.22
CA PRO A 406 -14.14 13.31 -13.57
C PRO A 406 -15.04 12.84 -12.42
N LEU A 407 -15.57 11.62 -12.49
CA LEU A 407 -16.36 11.05 -11.39
C LEU A 407 -15.47 10.69 -10.20
N VAL A 408 -14.27 10.17 -10.43
CA VAL A 408 -13.29 9.90 -9.36
C VAL A 408 -12.87 11.21 -8.68
N GLN A 409 -12.54 12.24 -9.46
CA GLN A 409 -12.20 13.57 -8.95
C GLN A 409 -13.34 14.19 -8.12
N HIS A 410 -14.59 14.00 -8.55
CA HIS A 410 -15.77 14.45 -7.79
C HIS A 410 -15.88 13.74 -6.43
N HIS A 411 -15.62 12.42 -6.38
CA HIS A 411 -15.56 11.67 -5.11
C HIS A 411 -14.38 12.10 -4.23
N TYR A 412 -13.22 12.34 -4.84
CA TYR A 412 -12.03 12.81 -4.14
C TYR A 412 -12.31 14.15 -3.46
N LEU A 413 -12.93 15.09 -4.15
CA LEU A 413 -13.32 16.39 -3.60
C LEU A 413 -14.26 16.25 -2.39
N LEU A 414 -15.27 15.38 -2.46
CA LEU A 414 -16.13 15.09 -1.30
C LEU A 414 -15.30 14.52 -0.15
N CYS A 415 -14.35 13.63 -0.43
CA CYS A 415 -13.46 13.06 0.56
C CYS A 415 -12.60 14.14 1.25
N CYS A 416 -12.03 15.09 0.48
CA CYS A 416 -11.31 16.24 1.02
C CYS A 416 -12.19 17.11 1.92
N VAL A 417 -13.44 17.39 1.53
CA VAL A 417 -14.41 18.13 2.36
C VAL A 417 -14.68 17.40 3.67
N LEU A 418 -14.90 16.08 3.63
CA LEU A 418 -15.13 15.25 4.82
C LEU A 418 -13.88 15.27 5.74
N HIS A 419 -12.70 15.07 5.15
CA HIS A 419 -11.44 15.05 5.87
C HIS A 419 -11.19 16.39 6.56
N ALA A 420 -11.29 17.51 5.82
CA ALA A 420 -11.18 18.86 6.36
C ALA A 420 -12.16 19.11 7.52
N THR A 421 -13.41 18.68 7.36
CA THR A 421 -14.45 18.87 8.38
C THR A 421 -14.12 18.12 9.67
N LEU A 422 -13.60 16.89 9.57
CA LEU A 422 -13.17 16.11 10.72
C LEU A 422 -11.88 16.67 11.35
N ARG A 423 -10.86 16.93 10.52
CA ARG A 423 -9.52 17.35 10.97
C ARG A 423 -9.52 18.68 11.71
N PHE A 424 -10.26 19.66 11.19
CA PHE A 424 -10.33 21.02 11.77
C PHE A 424 -11.62 21.25 12.56
N SER A 425 -12.40 20.20 12.81
CA SER A 425 -13.66 20.25 13.56
C SER A 425 -14.66 21.29 13.04
N LEU A 426 -14.79 21.40 11.72
CA LEU A 426 -15.61 22.42 11.07
C LEU A 426 -17.11 22.11 11.20
N ARG A 427 -17.94 23.15 11.27
CA ARG A 427 -19.40 23.02 11.15
C ARG A 427 -19.81 23.15 9.70
N ALA A 428 -20.09 22.02 9.05
CA ALA A 428 -20.46 21.94 7.65
C ALA A 428 -21.38 20.75 7.38
N LYS A 429 -22.21 20.88 6.34
CA LYS A 429 -22.98 19.80 5.72
C LYS A 429 -22.30 19.44 4.40
N PRO A 430 -21.46 18.40 4.35
CA PRO A 430 -20.55 18.16 3.22
C PRO A 430 -21.25 17.97 1.88
N LEU A 431 -22.37 17.23 1.85
CA LEU A 431 -23.10 16.97 0.61
C LEU A 431 -23.83 18.22 0.12
N SER A 432 -24.25 19.10 1.04
CA SER A 432 -24.86 20.39 0.71
C SER A 432 -23.92 21.39 0.01
N LEU A 433 -22.61 21.11 -0.08
CA LEU A 433 -21.68 21.89 -0.92
C LEU A 433 -21.81 21.54 -2.41
N PHE A 434 -22.57 20.51 -2.76
CA PHE A 434 -22.75 20.04 -4.12
C PHE A 434 -24.18 20.29 -4.59
N ASP A 435 -24.35 20.57 -5.88
CA ASP A 435 -25.67 20.77 -6.48
C ASP A 435 -26.47 19.44 -6.53
N ALA A 436 -27.73 19.50 -6.95
CA ALA A 436 -28.56 18.30 -7.01
C ALA A 436 -28.00 17.23 -7.97
N ARG A 437 -27.41 17.63 -9.10
CA ARG A 437 -26.81 16.68 -10.05
C ARG A 437 -25.59 15.99 -9.45
N GLY A 438 -24.64 16.74 -8.90
CA GLY A 438 -23.43 16.21 -8.28
C GLY A 438 -23.73 15.35 -7.06
N ARG A 439 -24.73 15.69 -6.24
CA ARG A 439 -25.14 14.83 -5.12
C ARG A 439 -25.68 13.47 -5.58
N ASN A 440 -26.37 13.43 -6.71
CA ASN A 440 -26.96 12.21 -7.26
C ASN A 440 -25.95 11.30 -7.98
N THR A 441 -24.68 11.71 -8.11
CA THR A 441 -23.61 10.89 -8.72
C THR A 441 -22.71 10.20 -7.69
N PHE A 442 -22.70 10.66 -6.44
CA PHE A 442 -21.88 10.05 -5.40
C PHE A 442 -22.26 8.58 -5.14
N PHE A 443 -21.22 7.79 -4.87
CA PHE A 443 -21.25 6.36 -4.55
C PHE A 443 -21.81 5.46 -5.66
N LYS A 444 -21.91 5.96 -6.89
CA LYS A 444 -22.10 5.14 -8.09
C LYS A 444 -20.80 4.42 -8.46
N ASP A 445 -20.91 3.43 -9.34
CA ASP A 445 -19.76 2.75 -9.92
C ASP A 445 -18.81 3.75 -10.57
N LEU A 446 -17.51 3.65 -10.29
CA LEU A 446 -16.50 4.60 -10.79
C LEU A 446 -16.30 4.52 -12.31
N SER A 447 -16.71 3.42 -12.95
CA SER A 447 -16.71 3.27 -14.41
C SER A 447 -17.96 3.86 -15.07
N SER A 448 -18.95 4.29 -14.29
CA SER A 448 -20.17 4.89 -14.83
C SER A 448 -19.94 6.31 -15.37
N LEU A 449 -20.75 6.69 -16.37
CA LEU A 449 -20.70 7.99 -17.05
C LEU A 449 -21.91 8.88 -16.71
N PRO A 450 -22.09 9.31 -15.44
CA PRO A 450 -23.20 10.19 -15.11
C PRO A 450 -22.94 11.61 -15.61
N LEU A 451 -24.03 12.33 -15.89
CA LEU A 451 -23.98 13.77 -16.16
C LEU A 451 -23.53 14.52 -14.89
N LEU A 452 -22.27 14.97 -14.89
CA LEU A 452 -21.72 15.81 -13.84
C LEU A 452 -22.16 17.27 -14.00
N PRO A 453 -22.14 18.07 -12.92
CA PRO A 453 -22.47 19.48 -12.97
C PRO A 453 -21.53 20.22 -13.92
N SER A 454 -22.11 20.88 -14.91
CA SER A 454 -21.42 21.77 -15.85
C SER A 454 -22.23 23.06 -16.00
N GLY A 455 -21.52 24.18 -16.15
CA GLY A 455 -22.10 25.52 -16.31
C GLY A 455 -22.05 26.38 -15.04
N GLU A 456 -22.64 27.58 -15.15
CA GLU A 456 -22.74 28.56 -14.07
C GLU A 456 -23.55 28.02 -12.88
N MET A 457 -22.99 28.16 -11.68
CA MET A 457 -23.61 27.71 -10.45
C MET A 457 -24.42 28.82 -9.79
N ASP A 458 -25.45 28.43 -9.03
CA ASP A 458 -26.24 29.35 -8.22
C ASP A 458 -25.31 30.18 -7.29
N PRO A 459 -25.36 31.53 -7.34
CA PRO A 459 -24.56 32.39 -6.46
C PRO A 459 -24.74 32.06 -4.97
N SER A 460 -25.92 31.57 -4.56
CA SER A 460 -26.17 31.17 -3.17
C SER A 460 -25.31 29.97 -2.76
N LEU A 461 -25.15 28.99 -3.67
CA LEU A 461 -24.32 27.81 -3.45
C LEU A 461 -22.83 28.17 -3.45
N ILE A 462 -22.40 29.05 -4.37
CA ILE A 462 -21.02 29.57 -4.40
C ILE A 462 -20.68 30.26 -3.06
N SER A 463 -21.61 31.06 -2.51
CA SER A 463 -21.43 31.70 -1.21
C SER A 463 -21.23 30.68 -0.07
N VAL A 464 -22.02 29.61 -0.04
CA VAL A 464 -21.85 28.53 0.97
C VAL A 464 -20.51 27.81 0.82
N ARG A 465 -20.08 27.52 -0.42
CA ARG A 465 -18.78 26.90 -0.72
C ARG A 465 -17.63 27.80 -0.29
N GLN A 466 -17.70 29.09 -0.62
CA GLN A 466 -16.70 30.08 -0.19
C GLN A 466 -16.60 30.11 1.33
N GLN A 467 -17.73 30.24 2.04
CA GLN A 467 -17.73 30.24 3.51
C GLN A 467 -17.12 28.97 4.11
N PHE A 468 -17.31 27.81 3.48
CA PHE A 468 -16.64 26.58 3.91
C PHE A 468 -15.12 26.65 3.75
N LEU A 469 -14.62 27.12 2.60
CA LEU A 469 -13.18 27.24 2.33
C LEU A 469 -12.50 28.28 3.21
N LEU A 470 -13.19 29.39 3.53
CA LEU A 470 -12.70 30.37 4.49
C LEU A 470 -12.59 29.78 5.91
N LYS A 471 -13.58 28.98 6.34
CA LYS A 471 -13.50 28.26 7.63
C LYS A 471 -12.38 27.22 7.64
N LEU A 472 -12.15 26.54 6.52
CA LEU A 472 -11.04 25.59 6.37
C LEU A 472 -9.70 26.30 6.57
N THR A 473 -9.44 27.37 5.82
CA THR A 473 -8.19 28.15 5.93
C THR A 473 -8.00 28.75 7.33
N SER A 474 -9.04 29.32 7.94
CA SER A 474 -9.01 29.74 9.34
C SER A 474 -8.69 28.57 10.31
N GLY A 475 -9.22 27.37 10.06
CA GLY A 475 -8.93 26.17 10.85
C GLY A 475 -7.47 25.70 10.70
N VAL A 476 -6.93 25.75 9.49
CA VAL A 476 -5.53 25.41 9.18
C VAL A 476 -4.57 26.31 9.95
N VAL A 477 -4.75 27.63 9.86
CA VAL A 477 -3.89 28.59 10.58
C VAL A 477 -4.03 28.43 12.10
N SER A 478 -5.23 28.15 12.60
CA SER A 478 -5.43 27.85 14.02
C SER A 478 -4.64 26.65 14.51
N ALA A 479 -4.53 25.61 13.67
CA ALA A 479 -3.76 24.40 13.98
C ALA A 479 -2.24 24.63 13.86
N MET A 480 -1.80 25.59 13.06
CA MET A 480 -0.40 26.01 12.98
C MET A 480 0.01 26.84 14.21
N ALA A 481 -0.86 27.75 14.66
CA ALA A 481 -0.58 28.68 15.76
C ALA A 481 -0.67 28.03 17.15
N THR A 482 -1.24 26.83 17.28
CA THR A 482 -1.28 26.11 18.55
C THR A 482 0.05 25.39 18.79
N PRO A 483 0.78 25.66 19.89
CA PRO A 483 1.96 24.88 20.25
C PRO A 483 1.55 23.43 20.44
N ARG A 484 2.25 22.49 19.78
CA ARG A 484 2.07 21.05 20.03
C ARG A 484 2.45 20.74 21.48
N LEU A 485 1.51 20.88 22.41
CA LEU A 485 1.63 20.43 23.79
C LEU A 485 1.68 18.89 23.80
N GLY A 486 2.89 18.35 23.71
CA GLY A 486 3.13 16.90 23.69
C GLY A 486 4.47 16.51 23.07
N GLY A 487 5.57 16.96 23.67
CA GLY A 487 6.93 16.52 23.34
C GLY A 487 7.89 17.09 24.38
N ALA A 488 8.48 16.21 25.17
CA ALA A 488 9.26 16.52 26.36
C ALA A 488 10.30 17.64 26.14
N SER A 489 10.28 18.62 27.04
CA SER A 489 11.44 19.46 27.33
C SER A 489 12.54 18.58 27.93
N GLY A 490 13.58 18.30 27.15
CA GLY A 490 14.89 17.86 27.60
C GLY A 490 15.95 18.67 26.83
N PRO A 491 17.02 19.15 27.48
CA PRO A 491 17.96 20.06 26.84
C PRO A 491 18.95 19.28 25.97
N SER A 492 19.34 19.90 24.85
CA SER A 492 20.62 19.76 24.14
C SER A 492 21.07 18.39 23.62
N GLY A 493 21.43 18.39 22.33
CA GLY A 493 22.49 17.54 21.78
C GLY A 493 22.01 16.26 21.10
N GLU A 494 22.26 16.19 19.78
CA GLU A 494 22.44 14.93 19.03
C GLU A 494 21.28 13.92 19.07
N ASP A 495 20.13 14.30 18.50
CA ASP A 495 19.12 13.31 18.09
C ASP A 495 18.37 13.75 16.82
N GLY A 496 19.12 14.34 15.89
CA GLY A 496 18.66 14.83 14.58
C GLY A 496 18.43 13.75 13.53
N ALA A 497 18.65 12.46 13.85
CA ALA A 497 18.63 11.39 12.85
C ALA A 497 17.49 10.36 13.01
N VAL A 498 16.85 10.25 14.19
CA VAL A 498 15.91 9.14 14.45
C VAL A 498 14.44 9.53 14.27
N ARG A 499 14.12 10.81 14.04
CA ARG A 499 12.75 11.26 13.71
C ARG A 499 12.43 11.31 12.22
N VAL A 500 13.34 10.82 11.37
CA VAL A 500 13.16 10.72 9.90
C VAL A 500 12.64 9.34 9.46
N ALA A 501 12.55 8.33 10.34
CA ALA A 501 12.32 6.94 9.94
C ALA A 501 10.91 6.35 10.17
N LEU A 502 9.94 7.12 10.67
CA LEU A 502 8.54 6.67 10.74
C LEU A 502 7.69 7.69 10.00
N GLY A 503 7.34 7.33 8.75
CA GLY A 503 6.61 8.17 7.81
C GLY A 503 5.47 8.93 8.46
N ALA A 504 5.74 10.20 8.79
CA ALA A 504 4.68 11.18 8.94
C ALA A 504 3.87 11.08 7.65
N ARG A 505 2.58 10.74 7.77
CA ARG A 505 1.66 10.65 6.63
C ARG A 505 1.94 11.86 5.73
N ALA A 506 2.24 11.61 4.47
CA ALA A 506 2.69 12.67 3.56
C ALA A 506 1.71 13.86 3.52
N GLN A 507 0.44 13.67 3.93
CA GLN A 507 -0.63 14.67 3.96
C GLN A 507 -0.91 15.30 5.35
N ASP A 508 -0.22 14.88 6.43
CA ASP A 508 -0.38 15.42 7.78
C ASP A 508 0.51 16.64 8.09
N LEU A 509 1.31 17.10 7.10
CA LEU A 509 2.07 18.33 7.25
C LEU A 509 1.14 19.54 7.06
N PRO A 510 1.11 20.51 8.00
CA PRO A 510 0.30 21.71 7.90
C PRO A 510 0.46 22.50 6.58
N GLY A 511 1.60 22.36 5.90
CA GLY A 511 1.92 23.10 4.67
C GLY A 511 1.14 22.71 3.41
N GLN A 512 0.44 21.57 3.38
CA GLN A 512 -0.27 21.13 2.16
C GLN A 512 -1.75 21.55 2.10
N TRP A 513 -2.37 21.82 3.26
CA TRP A 513 -3.78 22.23 3.33
C TRP A 513 -4.11 23.55 2.61
N PRO A 514 -3.25 24.59 2.63
CA PRO A 514 -3.51 25.82 1.86
C PRO A 514 -3.59 25.56 0.35
N ALA A 515 -2.67 24.75 -0.20
CA ALA A 515 -2.69 24.37 -1.61
C ALA A 515 -3.95 23.55 -1.95
N LEU A 516 -4.29 22.58 -1.11
CA LEU A 516 -5.53 21.79 -1.27
C LEU A 516 -6.78 22.69 -1.19
N ALA A 517 -6.82 23.68 -0.32
CA ALA A 517 -7.96 24.61 -0.22
C ALA A 517 -8.15 25.44 -1.50
N VAL A 518 -7.06 25.81 -2.18
CA VAL A 518 -7.09 26.49 -3.48
C VAL A 518 -7.55 25.53 -4.59
N GLU A 519 -7.05 24.29 -4.62
CA GLU A 519 -7.50 23.27 -5.57
C GLU A 519 -9.00 22.96 -5.39
N MET A 520 -9.46 22.83 -4.14
CA MET A 520 -10.87 22.70 -3.82
C MET A 520 -11.68 23.91 -4.28
N ALA A 521 -11.14 25.13 -4.18
CA ALA A 521 -11.80 26.34 -4.67
C ALA A 521 -12.06 26.26 -6.17
N LEU A 522 -11.06 25.84 -6.95
CA LEU A 522 -11.18 25.64 -8.39
C LEU A 522 -12.31 24.65 -8.72
N HIS A 523 -12.31 23.47 -8.09
CA HIS A 523 -13.34 22.45 -8.36
C HIS A 523 -14.74 22.81 -7.84
N LEU A 524 -14.81 23.62 -6.78
CA LEU A 524 -16.07 24.15 -6.25
C LEU A 524 -16.53 25.42 -6.97
N GLN A 525 -15.79 25.90 -7.98
CA GLN A 525 -16.05 27.15 -8.70
C GLN A 525 -16.11 28.38 -7.79
N VAL A 526 -15.26 28.40 -6.76
CA VAL A 526 -15.03 29.57 -5.91
C VAL A 526 -13.79 30.28 -6.44
N ASN A 527 -13.79 31.61 -6.45
CA ASN A 527 -12.61 32.38 -6.82
C ASN A 527 -11.44 32.04 -5.87
N GLU A 528 -10.39 31.43 -6.43
CA GLU A 528 -9.18 31.02 -5.70
C GLU A 528 -8.54 32.19 -4.94
N ASP A 529 -8.55 33.38 -5.52
CA ASP A 529 -7.92 34.57 -4.96
C ASP A 529 -8.56 34.97 -3.62
N VAL A 530 -9.87 34.74 -3.45
CA VAL A 530 -10.57 34.96 -2.18
C VAL A 530 -10.00 34.06 -1.08
N VAL A 531 -9.66 32.81 -1.40
CA VAL A 531 -9.06 31.85 -0.46
C VAL A 531 -7.61 32.22 -0.16
N LYS A 532 -6.83 32.59 -1.18
CA LYS A 532 -5.43 33.03 -1.05
C LYS A 532 -5.31 34.26 -0.15
N ARG A 533 -6.11 35.29 -0.41
CA ARG A 533 -6.18 36.52 0.42
C ARG A 533 -6.55 36.23 1.86
N HIS A 534 -7.60 35.42 2.07
CA HIS A 534 -8.04 35.07 3.42
C HIS A 534 -6.98 34.27 4.19
N TYR A 535 -6.29 33.33 3.54
CA TYR A 535 -5.19 32.60 4.15
C TYR A 535 -4.07 33.54 4.62
N ALA A 536 -3.62 34.47 3.77
CA ALA A 536 -2.62 35.46 4.15
C ALA A 536 -3.10 36.38 5.29
N CYS A 537 -4.36 36.82 5.25
CA CYS A 537 -4.96 37.62 6.32
C CYS A 537 -5.02 36.86 7.66
N GLU A 538 -5.35 35.57 7.64
CA GLU A 538 -5.38 34.72 8.83
C GLU A 538 -3.98 34.53 9.43
N LEU A 539 -2.94 34.38 8.59
CA LEU A 539 -1.55 34.29 9.04
C LEU A 539 -1.11 35.59 9.73
N TYR A 540 -1.42 36.76 9.16
CA TYR A 540 -1.22 38.04 9.83
C TYR A 540 -2.05 38.11 11.12
N SER A 541 -3.32 37.75 11.13
CA SER A 541 -4.13 37.75 12.36
C SER A 541 -3.52 36.86 13.46
N ALA A 542 -2.87 35.75 13.09
CA ALA A 542 -2.16 34.85 13.99
C ALA A 542 -0.74 35.31 14.41
N GLY A 543 -0.22 36.41 13.85
CA GLY A 543 1.14 36.89 14.12
C GLY A 543 2.24 36.08 13.43
N LEU A 544 1.90 35.30 12.40
CA LEU A 544 2.82 34.51 11.58
C LEU A 544 3.27 35.30 10.34
N ASP A 545 3.67 36.56 10.55
CA ASP A 545 3.93 37.55 9.49
C ASP A 545 4.92 37.06 8.41
N PRO A 546 6.04 36.39 8.72
CA PRO A 546 6.95 35.89 7.68
C PRO A 546 6.28 34.91 6.71
N LEU A 547 5.43 34.01 7.22
CA LEU A 547 4.66 33.09 6.38
C LEU A 547 3.57 33.83 5.60
N ALA A 548 3.00 34.89 6.18
CA ALA A 548 2.01 35.71 5.52
C ALA A 548 2.63 36.47 4.34
N GLU A 549 3.84 37.03 4.50
CA GLU A 549 4.62 37.70 3.45
C GLU A 549 4.91 36.76 2.28
N GLU A 550 5.26 35.50 2.54
CA GLU A 550 5.39 34.46 1.49
C GLU A 550 4.05 34.20 0.79
N ALA A 551 2.96 34.06 1.54
CA ALA A 551 1.64 33.80 0.99
C ALA A 551 1.10 34.98 0.15
N CYS A 552 1.49 36.22 0.45
CA CYS A 552 1.13 37.41 -0.33
C CYS A 552 1.55 37.29 -1.80
N LEU A 553 2.65 36.60 -2.09
CA LEU A 553 3.17 36.46 -3.46
C LEU A 553 2.21 35.72 -4.41
N ALA A 554 1.30 34.92 -3.86
CA ALA A 554 0.30 34.18 -4.62
C ALA A 554 -1.01 34.97 -4.83
N VAL A 555 -1.17 36.15 -4.22
CA VAL A 555 -2.38 36.98 -4.31
C VAL A 555 -2.38 37.77 -5.61
N SER A 556 -3.54 37.81 -6.28
CA SER A 556 -3.76 38.52 -7.53
C SER A 556 -4.44 39.87 -7.32
N ASP A 557 -5.51 39.95 -6.51
CA ASP A 557 -6.25 41.19 -6.27
C ASP A 557 -5.62 42.02 -5.14
N HIS A 558 -4.66 42.86 -5.51
CA HIS A 558 -3.87 43.64 -4.55
C HIS A 558 -4.66 44.76 -3.89
N GLU A 559 -5.64 45.37 -4.57
CA GLU A 559 -6.42 46.49 -4.02
C GLU A 559 -7.34 46.02 -2.88
N VAL A 560 -8.09 44.94 -3.12
CA VAL A 560 -8.97 44.36 -2.09
C VAL A 560 -8.13 43.78 -0.95
N PHE A 561 -7.03 43.12 -1.28
CA PHE A 561 -6.13 42.56 -0.27
C PHE A 561 -5.52 43.62 0.64
N ALA A 562 -4.99 44.71 0.08
CA ALA A 562 -4.42 45.81 0.85
C ALA A 562 -5.46 46.47 1.78
N SER A 563 -6.70 46.60 1.32
CA SER A 563 -7.81 47.08 2.15
C SER A 563 -8.10 46.15 3.34
N GLN A 564 -7.99 44.83 3.15
CA GLN A 564 -8.15 43.83 4.22
C GLN A 564 -6.97 43.87 5.22
N LEU A 565 -5.75 43.97 4.70
CA LEU A 565 -4.53 44.10 5.52
C LEU A 565 -4.53 45.41 6.32
N LEU A 566 -5.06 46.51 5.76
CA LEU A 566 -5.20 47.79 6.46
C LEU A 566 -6.08 47.65 7.70
N MET A 567 -7.17 46.88 7.62
CA MET A 567 -8.03 46.60 8.78
C MET A 567 -7.27 45.84 9.87
N LEU A 568 -6.50 44.81 9.51
CA LEU A 568 -5.66 44.05 10.45
C LEU A 568 -4.59 44.93 11.11
N ALA A 569 -3.92 45.78 10.33
CA ALA A 569 -2.97 46.76 10.84
C ALA A 569 -3.62 47.73 11.83
N GLY A 570 -4.82 48.22 11.50
CA GLY A 570 -5.63 49.06 12.37
C GLY A 570 -6.00 48.37 13.69
N GLN A 571 -6.41 47.11 13.65
CA GLN A 571 -6.72 46.31 14.84
C GLN A 571 -5.48 46.12 15.72
N ARG A 572 -4.32 45.79 15.14
CA ARG A 572 -3.06 45.62 15.88
C ARG A 572 -2.65 46.93 16.57
N LEU A 573 -2.72 48.05 15.85
CA LEU A 573 -2.38 49.36 16.41
C LEU A 573 -3.40 49.80 17.47
N SER A 574 -4.70 49.55 17.25
CA SER A 574 -5.76 49.84 18.22
C SER A 574 -5.55 49.07 19.53
N TYR A 575 -5.14 47.80 19.46
CA TYR A 575 -4.74 47.03 20.63
C TYR A 575 -3.54 47.67 21.35
N ALA A 576 -2.47 47.95 20.60
CA ALA A 576 -1.26 48.54 21.16
C ALA A 576 -1.55 49.89 21.84
N LEU A 577 -2.32 50.78 21.22
CA LEU A 577 -2.60 52.11 21.75
C LEU A 577 -3.64 52.14 22.88
N LEU A 578 -4.78 51.48 22.68
CA LEU A 578 -5.95 51.64 23.54
C LEU A 578 -6.02 50.58 24.66
N HIS A 579 -5.47 49.39 24.43
CA HIS A 579 -5.57 48.27 25.36
C HIS A 579 -4.33 48.08 26.22
N THR A 580 -3.12 48.22 25.65
CA THR A 580 -1.88 48.09 26.46
C THR A 580 -1.58 49.33 27.30
N GLN A 581 -2.10 50.51 26.89
CA GLN A 581 -1.99 51.79 27.59
C GLN A 581 -0.57 52.18 28.01
N THR A 582 0.41 51.96 27.14
CA THR A 582 1.78 52.44 27.35
C THR A 582 1.83 53.97 27.37
N LYS A 583 2.80 54.55 28.08
CA LYS A 583 2.99 56.01 28.11
C LYS A 583 3.18 56.59 26.71
N ASP A 584 4.05 55.98 25.92
CA ASP A 584 4.35 56.40 24.55
C ASP A 584 3.12 56.26 23.64
N GLY A 585 2.30 55.21 23.85
CA GLY A 585 1.02 55.03 23.16
C GLY A 585 0.01 56.14 23.47
N MET A 586 -0.11 56.53 24.74
CA MET A 586 -1.01 57.61 25.15
C MET A 586 -0.56 58.98 24.64
N GLU A 587 0.74 59.23 24.60
CA GLU A 587 1.29 60.45 23.98
C GLU A 587 1.00 60.50 22.47
N LEU A 588 1.22 59.39 21.76
CA LEU A 588 0.90 59.33 20.33
C LEU A 588 -0.60 59.52 20.08
N LEU A 589 -1.46 58.86 20.87
CA LEU A 589 -2.92 58.97 20.74
C LEU A 589 -3.41 60.43 20.80
N SER A 590 -2.76 61.27 21.62
CA SER A 590 -3.08 62.70 21.75
C SER A 590 -2.70 63.53 20.50
N ARG A 591 -1.80 63.03 19.67
CA ARG A 591 -1.26 63.70 18.47
C ARG A 591 -1.86 63.16 17.17
N LEU A 592 -2.63 62.06 17.21
CA LEU A 592 -3.23 61.47 16.02
C LEU A 592 -4.28 62.39 15.38
N PRO A 593 -4.38 62.42 14.04
CA PRO A 593 -5.49 63.08 13.35
C PRO A 593 -6.87 62.60 13.86
N PRO A 594 -7.87 63.48 13.99
CA PRO A 594 -9.19 63.11 14.52
C PRO A 594 -9.86 61.95 13.77
N MET A 595 -9.69 61.91 12.45
CA MET A 595 -10.23 60.86 11.58
C MET A 595 -9.59 59.49 11.87
N LEU A 596 -8.25 59.44 11.99
CA LEU A 596 -7.53 58.21 12.31
C LEU A 596 -7.87 57.73 13.73
N CYS A 597 -7.95 58.63 14.70
CA CYS A 597 -8.32 58.29 16.07
C CYS A 597 -9.75 57.72 16.16
N THR A 598 -10.70 58.28 15.42
CA THR A 598 -12.08 57.76 15.35
C THR A 598 -12.11 56.38 14.69
N TRP A 599 -11.36 56.19 13.61
CA TRP A 599 -11.27 54.91 12.92
C TRP A 599 -10.62 53.82 13.79
N LEU A 600 -9.52 54.11 14.49
CA LEU A 600 -8.86 53.16 15.40
C LEU A 600 -9.76 52.75 16.58
N LYS A 601 -10.58 53.66 17.10
CA LYS A 601 -11.59 53.35 18.13
C LYS A 601 -12.72 52.46 17.62
N ALA A 602 -12.97 52.45 16.31
CA ALA A 602 -13.96 51.59 15.67
C ALA A 602 -13.39 50.21 15.31
N MET A 603 -12.06 50.00 15.39
CA MET A 603 -11.45 48.68 15.23
C MET A 603 -11.76 47.81 16.45
N ASP A 604 -12.01 46.53 16.21
CA ASP A 604 -12.20 45.52 17.26
C ASP A 604 -10.98 44.59 17.34
N PRO A 605 -10.08 44.76 18.33
CA PRO A 605 -8.94 43.86 18.51
C PRO A 605 -9.30 42.42 18.86
N SER A 606 -10.55 42.13 19.27
CA SER A 606 -10.97 40.77 19.60
C SER A 606 -11.06 39.85 18.38
N GLU A 607 -11.06 40.42 17.18
CA GLU A 607 -11.00 39.67 15.91
C GLU A 607 -9.59 39.14 15.60
N LEU A 608 -8.55 39.66 16.26
CA LEU A 608 -7.18 39.16 16.12
C LEU A 608 -6.98 37.87 16.90
N ARG A 609 -6.32 36.89 16.27
CA ARG A 609 -5.92 35.64 16.96
C ARG A 609 -4.74 35.85 17.90
N CYS A 610 -3.78 36.67 17.48
CA CYS A 610 -2.63 37.07 18.27
C CYS A 610 -2.64 38.59 18.41
N THR A 611 -2.87 39.06 19.64
CA THR A 611 -2.86 40.50 19.95
C THR A 611 -1.45 40.99 20.31
N SER A 612 -0.55 40.09 20.72
CA SER A 612 0.83 40.40 21.13
C SER A 612 1.82 40.35 19.97
N VAL A 613 1.55 41.09 18.89
CA VAL A 613 2.44 41.18 17.73
C VAL A 613 3.43 42.34 17.93
N PRO A 614 4.75 42.16 17.66
CA PRO A 614 5.71 43.25 17.73
C PRO A 614 5.33 44.45 16.85
N MET A 615 5.56 45.67 17.35
CA MET A 615 5.27 46.89 16.59
C MET A 615 6.09 46.99 15.30
N GLU A 616 7.30 46.44 15.27
CA GLU A 616 8.11 46.38 14.05
C GLU A 616 7.45 45.55 12.94
N ALA A 617 6.84 44.41 13.28
CA ALA A 617 6.09 43.60 12.33
C ALA A 617 4.82 44.33 11.86
N THR A 618 4.18 45.08 12.75
CA THR A 618 3.05 45.95 12.38
C THR A 618 3.50 47.07 11.46
N ALA A 619 4.67 47.66 11.66
CA ALA A 619 5.24 48.68 10.78
C ALA A 619 5.47 48.14 9.37
N ARG A 620 6.09 46.96 9.25
CA ARG A 620 6.27 46.27 7.96
C ARG A 620 4.95 46.00 7.25
N LEU A 621 3.94 45.49 7.98
CA LEU A 621 2.61 45.25 7.43
C LEU A 621 2.00 46.55 6.87
N VAL A 622 2.06 47.67 7.60
CA VAL A 622 1.46 48.93 7.13
C VAL A 622 2.22 49.51 5.93
N THR A 623 3.56 49.41 5.91
CA THR A 623 4.36 49.79 4.75
C THR A 623 3.97 48.96 3.53
N HIS A 624 3.84 47.63 3.70
CA HIS A 624 3.40 46.75 2.63
C HIS A 624 2.00 47.09 2.12
N VAL A 625 1.06 47.45 3.01
CA VAL A 625 -0.26 47.96 2.63
C VAL A 625 -0.17 49.21 1.75
N LEU A 626 0.72 50.14 2.09
CA LEU A 626 0.93 51.35 1.30
C LEU A 626 1.49 51.05 -0.09
N ASP A 627 2.40 50.08 -0.20
CA ASP A 627 3.00 49.65 -1.47
C ASP A 627 1.97 48.99 -2.41
N LEU A 628 0.97 48.30 -1.85
CA LEU A 628 -0.08 47.62 -2.61
C LEU A 628 -1.27 48.52 -2.98
N LEU A 629 -1.50 49.63 -2.24
CA LEU A 629 -2.61 50.54 -2.47
C LEU A 629 -2.27 51.60 -3.54
N PRO A 630 -3.08 51.75 -4.60
CA PRO A 630 -2.92 52.85 -5.53
C PRO A 630 -3.10 54.22 -4.83
N GLU A 631 -2.29 55.21 -5.20
CA GLU A 631 -2.38 56.58 -4.64
C GLU A 631 -3.77 57.22 -4.79
N ARG A 632 -4.53 56.80 -5.81
CA ARG A 632 -5.89 57.29 -6.09
C ARG A 632 -6.96 56.59 -5.25
N HIS A 633 -6.62 55.56 -4.50
CA HIS A 633 -7.56 54.78 -3.72
C HIS A 633 -8.06 55.57 -2.50
N GLY A 634 -9.35 55.43 -2.16
CA GLY A 634 -9.97 56.20 -1.07
C GLY A 634 -9.35 55.95 0.32
N GLN A 635 -8.66 54.83 0.50
CA GLN A 635 -7.99 54.47 1.76
C GLN A 635 -6.50 54.83 1.80
N TYR A 636 -5.91 55.35 0.72
CA TYR A 636 -4.47 55.62 0.64
C TYR A 636 -4.00 56.62 1.71
N ASN A 637 -4.72 57.73 1.87
CA ASN A 637 -4.41 58.73 2.90
C ASN A 637 -4.49 58.16 4.34
N LEU A 638 -5.41 57.21 4.57
CA LEU A 638 -5.53 56.56 5.87
C LEU A 638 -4.32 55.64 6.13
N ALA A 639 -3.91 54.85 5.14
CA ALA A 639 -2.71 54.03 5.21
C ALA A 639 -1.45 54.87 5.48
N LEU A 640 -1.29 56.00 4.78
CA LEU A 640 -0.16 56.91 4.97
C LEU A 640 -0.07 57.45 6.41
N GLN A 641 -1.19 57.92 6.96
CA GLN A 641 -1.25 58.37 8.36
C GLN A 641 -0.97 57.23 9.35
N LEU A 642 -1.38 56.01 9.01
CA LEU A 642 -1.12 54.82 9.84
C LEU A 642 0.37 54.48 9.84
N VAL A 643 1.07 54.55 8.70
CA VAL A 643 2.53 54.35 8.59
C VAL A 643 3.26 55.31 9.53
N GLU A 644 2.97 56.61 9.44
CA GLU A 644 3.60 57.65 10.27
C GLU A 644 3.39 57.37 11.77
N SER A 645 2.19 56.94 12.14
CA SER A 645 1.80 56.64 13.52
C SER A 645 2.51 55.40 14.07
N VAL A 646 2.56 54.31 13.30
CA VAL A 646 3.22 53.06 13.73
C VAL A 646 4.74 53.27 13.83
N HIS A 647 5.34 54.01 12.90
CA HIS A 647 6.78 54.29 12.93
C HIS A 647 7.17 55.12 14.16
N ALA A 648 6.30 56.03 14.63
CA ALA A 648 6.53 56.79 15.85
C ALA A 648 6.55 55.92 17.13
N LEU A 649 5.89 54.76 17.13
CA LEU A 649 5.89 53.79 18.24
C LEU A 649 7.00 52.73 18.16
N SER A 650 7.56 52.52 16.97
CA SER A 650 8.63 51.54 16.74
C SER A 650 10.03 52.08 17.03
N ARG A 651 10.17 53.39 17.27
CA ARG A 651 11.40 54.08 17.68
C ARG A 651 11.51 54.10 19.19
#